data_AF-A0AAW4YJJ7-F1
#
_entry.id   AF-A0AAW4YJJ7-F1
#
_cell.length_a   1.000
_cell.length_b   1.000
_cell.length_c   1.000
_cell.angle_alpha   90.00
_cell.angle_beta   90.00
_cell.angle_gamma   90.00
#
_symmetry.space_group_name_H-M   'P 1'
#
loop_
_entity.id
_entity.type
_entity.pdbx_description
1 polymer ?
#
loop_
_entity_poly.entity_id
_entity_poly.type
_entity_poly.pdbx_seq_one_letter_code
_entity_poly.pdbx_strand_id
1 'polypeptide(L)'
;MKTINKFMLGIALVGALPMMTACSDDNGNEVVEPTPVEDPTFEILSELPDPPTFSFTAAGNKAQTLAFNTNQNWKIELVNTQEDDNYEWLTLFDRQGTGSENTQRVWIATGKNTEYDARRAEFTLTVGEGEDAQIKTFWVYQAQLDAVLATDPKAFMNLSNREQVLPLDFQYNVEEYEISVSDKSWMTVMDEAPSKSRALVSETKYVKIADNDKFDVRTGTITIKDKNNSSTSVTIPVSQYGLAKPIILVNNASEFASLSAAEATIDLNLSTENVVSVCDQLTIDIPEAAKDWLSFEPNADNTGYVVKVKENKGGARTAKIAVAAKADHNIKNEITVKQSSAAGVAVSITNKSAFESYLDKMGGSCSVKYQTETEDWDCALEGLDGEPVDWVKIANKKMPGQILLSYDANPALKLRTAVLKVFPAGNKDKADYVTLIQNPGTQVIVSGTLQQTLDQLVADGIYKSVKDITSLELKGELSRTDYNLLQNMLKGKVGNETGYKLNTIDLSEVTTDKITANQFNGCTQLKKIIFPKALRSMEEKICANCTNLTSAKFPEGVTYIANHTFQNCSSLQEAWIPSTVQYIYGMVFEKCNKLKALHFQTLPLQYRQVARSATQPTTASDGIFDEALRKQLGTNLTLYVPGDYEKYWRAPDPQHVVNSHLADYLKNLTADSKEWTTATAAFQWKPGSAYSLKVDFTWSFTAIVAEDSWE
;
A
#
# COMPACT_ATOMS: atom_id res chain seq x y z
N MET A 1 -61.76 17.48 -50.32
CA MET A 1 -63.08 17.74 -50.96
C MET A 1 -63.28 19.25 -51.02
N LYS A 2 -63.89 19.78 -52.10
CA LYS A 2 -64.18 21.21 -52.35
C LYS A 2 -62.93 22.12 -52.48
N THR A 3 -62.82 23.15 -53.33
CA THR A 3 -63.47 23.53 -54.62
C THR A 3 -62.52 24.59 -55.24
N ILE A 4 -61.67 24.33 -56.23
CA ILE A 4 -61.88 24.30 -57.70
C ILE A 4 -62.57 25.55 -58.29
N ASN A 5 -61.78 26.40 -59.00
CA ASN A 5 -62.06 27.30 -60.15
C ASN A 5 -61.15 28.56 -60.05
N LYS A 6 -60.72 29.32 -61.09
CA LYS A 6 -60.56 29.24 -62.59
C LYS A 6 -59.83 30.55 -63.03
N PHE A 7 -59.18 30.75 -64.20
CA PHE A 7 -58.83 29.94 -65.40
C PHE A 7 -57.57 30.59 -66.09
N MET A 8 -56.84 29.96 -67.02
CA MET A 8 -56.85 30.16 -68.51
C MET A 8 -56.97 31.62 -69.02
N LEU A 9 -56.32 32.10 -70.11
CA LEU A 9 -55.24 31.60 -71.01
C LEU A 9 -54.90 32.73 -72.04
N GLY A 10 -53.67 32.83 -72.55
CA GLY A 10 -53.32 33.57 -73.81
C GLY A 10 -52.09 34.49 -73.65
N ILE A 11 -51.06 34.57 -74.52
CA ILE A 11 -50.92 34.52 -76.00
C ILE A 11 -51.43 35.80 -76.69
N ALA A 12 -50.68 36.53 -77.55
CA ALA A 12 -49.23 36.58 -77.84
C ALA A 12 -48.88 37.78 -78.78
N LEU A 13 -47.58 38.09 -78.92
CA LEU A 13 -46.86 38.67 -80.08
C LEU A 13 -47.33 39.97 -80.80
N VAL A 14 -46.39 40.94 -80.87
CA VAL A 14 -45.95 41.70 -82.07
C VAL A 14 -46.90 42.67 -82.80
N GLY A 15 -46.42 43.89 -83.10
CA GLY A 15 -46.96 44.71 -84.19
C GLY A 15 -46.57 46.21 -84.23
N ALA A 16 -45.42 46.53 -84.82
CA ALA A 16 -44.94 47.83 -85.37
C ALA A 16 -45.70 49.17 -85.10
N LEU A 17 -44.95 50.15 -84.56
CA LEU A 17 -44.62 51.50 -85.11
C LEU A 17 -45.30 51.98 -86.43
N PRO A 18 -45.41 53.31 -86.71
CA PRO A 18 -44.81 54.48 -86.00
C PRO A 18 -45.70 55.76 -85.86
N MET A 19 -45.07 56.83 -85.34
CA MET A 19 -45.32 58.28 -85.56
C MET A 19 -46.05 59.13 -84.48
N MET A 20 -45.23 59.67 -83.57
CA MET A 20 -45.07 61.11 -83.25
C MET A 20 -46.28 62.05 -83.01
N THR A 21 -46.42 62.46 -81.73
CA THR A 21 -46.68 63.85 -81.21
C THR A 21 -47.97 64.62 -81.58
N ALA A 22 -48.54 65.49 -80.73
CA ALA A 22 -48.18 65.96 -79.37
C ALA A 22 -49.42 66.55 -78.63
N CYS A 23 -49.27 66.77 -77.30
CA CYS A 23 -50.12 67.61 -76.42
C CYS A 23 -51.57 67.11 -76.19
N SER A 24 -52.21 67.31 -75.03
CA SER A 24 -51.85 67.91 -73.72
C SER A 24 -52.80 67.29 -72.65
N ASP A 25 -52.96 67.67 -71.37
CA ASP A 25 -52.73 68.89 -70.56
C ASP A 25 -52.35 68.54 -69.08
N ASP A 26 -52.26 69.54 -68.21
CA ASP A 26 -51.78 69.50 -66.82
C ASP A 26 -52.71 68.81 -65.79
N ASN A 27 -52.10 68.27 -64.71
CA ASN A 27 -52.44 68.59 -63.30
C ASN A 27 -51.50 67.85 -62.33
N GLY A 28 -50.95 68.56 -61.35
CA GLY A 28 -49.98 68.03 -60.39
C GLY A 28 -50.59 67.43 -59.11
N ASN A 29 -49.74 66.71 -58.38
CA ASN A 29 -49.90 66.36 -56.96
C ASN A 29 -48.55 66.53 -56.26
N GLU A 30 -48.55 66.69 -54.93
CA GLU A 30 -47.40 67.14 -54.15
C GLU A 30 -46.23 66.15 -54.16
N VAL A 31 -45.00 66.67 -54.27
CA VAL A 31 -43.77 65.89 -54.09
C VAL A 31 -43.43 65.85 -52.60
N VAL A 32 -43.48 64.67 -52.01
CA VAL A 32 -42.82 64.39 -50.73
C VAL A 32 -41.35 64.10 -51.03
N GLU A 33 -40.43 64.89 -50.47
CA GLU A 33 -38.99 64.61 -50.57
C GLU A 33 -38.67 63.28 -49.85
N PRO A 34 -37.99 62.32 -50.50
CA PRO A 34 -37.51 61.13 -49.83
C PRO A 34 -36.40 61.51 -48.84
N THR A 35 -36.47 60.99 -47.62
CA THR A 35 -35.37 61.08 -46.65
C THR A 35 -34.08 60.49 -47.24
N PRO A 36 -32.90 61.06 -46.94
CA PRO A 36 -31.63 60.48 -47.37
C PRO A 36 -31.51 59.02 -46.94
N VAL A 37 -31.02 58.18 -47.85
CA VAL A 37 -30.52 56.85 -47.47
C VAL A 37 -29.18 57.07 -46.78
N GLU A 38 -29.02 56.53 -45.56
CA GLU A 38 -27.74 56.60 -44.85
C GLU A 38 -26.67 55.78 -45.59
N ASP A 39 -25.43 56.26 -45.57
CA ASP A 39 -24.31 55.54 -46.16
C ASP A 39 -24.15 54.13 -45.53
N PRO A 40 -23.75 53.11 -46.31
CA PRO A 40 -23.60 51.75 -45.79
C PRO A 40 -22.46 51.68 -44.76
N THR A 41 -22.79 51.29 -43.54
CA THR A 41 -21.84 51.15 -42.43
C THR A 41 -21.57 49.68 -42.12
N PHE A 42 -20.30 49.34 -41.92
CA PHE A 42 -19.85 48.05 -41.40
C PHE A 42 -18.58 48.21 -40.57
N GLU A 43 -18.61 47.74 -39.32
CA GLU A 43 -17.46 47.74 -38.42
C GLU A 43 -17.45 46.47 -37.57
N ILE A 44 -16.29 45.82 -37.43
CA ILE A 44 -16.10 44.67 -36.53
C ILE A 44 -15.60 45.18 -35.19
N LEU A 45 -16.30 44.81 -34.12
CA LEU A 45 -16.00 45.18 -32.73
C LEU A 45 -15.20 44.10 -31.98
N SER A 46 -15.12 42.88 -32.52
CA SER A 46 -14.28 41.82 -31.94
C SER A 46 -12.80 42.07 -32.26
N GLU A 47 -11.99 42.31 -31.23
CA GLU A 47 -10.53 42.19 -31.31
C GLU A 47 -10.16 40.74 -31.64
N LEU A 48 -9.48 40.53 -32.78
CA LEU A 48 -9.06 39.23 -33.28
C LEU A 48 -7.60 39.33 -33.77
N PRO A 49 -6.83 38.22 -33.78
CA PRO A 49 -5.50 38.19 -34.38
C PRO A 49 -5.56 38.43 -35.90
N ASP A 50 -4.41 38.63 -36.53
CA ASP A 50 -4.28 38.65 -37.99
C ASP A 50 -3.56 37.36 -38.45
N PRO A 51 -4.19 36.48 -39.27
CA PRO A 51 -5.56 36.56 -39.78
C PRO A 51 -6.62 36.30 -38.69
N PRO A 52 -7.85 36.82 -38.85
CA PRO A 52 -8.93 36.74 -37.84
C PRO A 52 -9.32 35.28 -37.55
N THR A 53 -8.92 34.81 -36.37
CA THR A 53 -8.97 33.39 -35.99
C THR A 53 -9.54 33.17 -34.59
N PHE A 54 -10.51 32.26 -34.47
CA PHE A 54 -11.06 31.76 -33.21
C PHE A 54 -10.41 30.44 -32.82
N SER A 55 -9.85 30.34 -31.61
CA SER A 55 -9.02 29.19 -31.18
C SER A 55 -9.65 28.39 -30.03
N PHE A 56 -9.78 27.08 -30.20
CA PHE A 56 -10.43 26.17 -29.25
C PHE A 56 -9.51 25.02 -28.81
N THR A 57 -9.64 24.57 -27.56
CA THR A 57 -8.99 23.34 -27.08
C THR A 57 -9.68 22.10 -27.65
N ALA A 58 -8.99 20.94 -27.61
CA ALA A 58 -9.59 19.66 -27.98
C ALA A 58 -10.83 19.30 -27.15
N ALA A 59 -10.91 19.73 -25.88
CA ALA A 59 -12.09 19.54 -25.05
C ALA A 59 -13.31 20.36 -25.52
N GLY A 60 -13.08 21.44 -26.27
CA GLY A 60 -14.05 22.50 -26.53
C GLY A 60 -14.01 23.57 -25.44
N ASN A 61 -13.66 24.81 -25.82
CA ASN A 61 -13.75 25.97 -24.93
C ASN A 61 -15.20 26.50 -24.88
N LYS A 62 -15.49 27.45 -23.98
CA LYS A 62 -16.72 28.26 -24.06
C LYS A 62 -16.85 28.88 -25.45
N ALA A 63 -18.09 29.01 -25.94
CA ALA A 63 -18.37 29.63 -27.23
C ALA A 63 -17.80 31.05 -27.30
N GLN A 64 -17.16 31.36 -28.44
CA GLN A 64 -16.58 32.68 -28.74
C GLN A 64 -17.61 33.50 -29.53
N THR A 65 -17.42 34.82 -29.62
CA THR A 65 -18.40 35.73 -30.25
C THR A 65 -17.72 36.64 -31.26
N LEU A 66 -18.23 36.64 -32.49
CA LEU A 66 -17.99 37.70 -33.46
C LEU A 66 -19.06 38.79 -33.26
N ALA A 67 -18.63 40.02 -32.99
CA ALA A 67 -19.51 41.18 -32.81
C ALA A 67 -19.18 42.25 -33.86
N PHE A 68 -20.22 42.82 -34.46
CA PHE A 68 -20.10 43.84 -35.51
C PHE A 68 -21.34 44.74 -35.56
N ASN A 69 -21.18 45.95 -36.08
CA ASN A 69 -22.29 46.87 -36.38
C ASN A 69 -22.51 46.91 -37.89
N THR A 70 -23.77 46.91 -38.35
CA THR A 70 -24.09 47.23 -39.75
C THR A 70 -25.55 47.64 -39.96
N ASN A 71 -25.76 48.65 -40.80
CA ASN A 71 -27.09 49.04 -41.31
C ASN A 71 -27.53 48.24 -42.56
N GLN A 72 -26.73 47.26 -43.01
CA GLN A 72 -27.03 46.39 -44.16
C GLN A 72 -27.45 44.97 -43.74
N ASN A 73 -28.16 44.27 -44.62
CA ASN A 73 -28.39 42.83 -44.48
C ASN A 73 -27.05 42.07 -44.47
N TRP A 74 -26.98 40.95 -43.76
CA TRP A 74 -25.75 40.16 -43.64
C TRP A 74 -26.01 38.65 -43.55
N LYS A 75 -25.00 37.85 -43.93
CA LYS A 75 -25.04 36.37 -43.98
C LYS A 75 -23.68 35.77 -43.63
N ILE A 76 -23.67 34.59 -43.00
CA ILE A 76 -22.46 33.78 -42.74
C ILE A 76 -22.52 32.40 -43.39
N GLU A 77 -21.56 32.17 -44.27
CA GLU A 77 -21.40 30.97 -45.07
C GLU A 77 -20.10 30.25 -44.69
N LEU A 78 -20.12 28.92 -44.69
CA LEU A 78 -18.91 28.12 -44.47
C LEU A 78 -18.21 27.96 -45.81
N VAL A 79 -16.90 28.21 -45.84
CA VAL A 79 -16.11 28.10 -47.08
C VAL A 79 -15.69 26.65 -47.27
N ASN A 80 -15.67 26.21 -48.53
CA ASN A 80 -15.13 24.92 -48.98
C ASN A 80 -15.90 23.66 -48.55
N THR A 81 -17.23 23.65 -48.68
CA THR A 81 -18.00 22.40 -48.73
C THR A 81 -17.79 21.69 -50.08
N GLN A 82 -17.08 20.56 -50.10
CA GLN A 82 -17.44 19.50 -51.06
C GLN A 82 -18.79 18.89 -50.59
N GLU A 83 -19.54 18.26 -51.49
CA GLU A 83 -21.02 18.17 -51.38
C GLU A 83 -21.61 17.42 -50.15
N ASP A 84 -20.79 16.76 -49.31
CA ASP A 84 -21.21 16.16 -48.03
C ASP A 84 -20.56 16.79 -46.76
N ASP A 85 -19.54 17.66 -46.89
CA ASP A 85 -18.75 18.19 -45.75
C ASP A 85 -19.44 19.32 -44.99
N ASN A 86 -20.52 18.99 -44.28
CA ASN A 86 -21.04 19.81 -43.20
C ASN A 86 -20.13 19.61 -41.97
N TYR A 87 -19.45 20.65 -41.48
CA TYR A 87 -18.53 20.54 -40.34
C TYR A 87 -19.27 20.14 -39.05
N GLU A 88 -19.50 18.85 -38.80
CA GLU A 88 -20.26 18.34 -37.63
C GLU A 88 -19.70 18.80 -36.27
N TRP A 89 -18.42 19.19 -36.24
CA TRP A 89 -17.75 19.70 -35.05
C TRP A 89 -17.84 21.21 -34.85
N LEU A 90 -18.40 21.99 -35.78
CA LEU A 90 -18.45 23.46 -35.72
C LEU A 90 -19.89 23.99 -35.84
N THR A 91 -20.36 24.61 -34.77
CA THR A 91 -21.66 25.31 -34.74
C THR A 91 -21.45 26.82 -34.83
N LEU A 92 -22.03 27.44 -35.85
CA LEU A 92 -22.19 28.88 -36.00
C LEU A 92 -23.66 29.25 -35.75
N PHE A 93 -23.93 30.00 -34.68
CA PHE A 93 -25.28 30.47 -34.34
C PHE A 93 -25.54 31.83 -35.00
N ASP A 94 -26.80 32.07 -35.38
CA ASP A 94 -27.29 33.28 -36.03
C ASP A 94 -26.52 33.61 -37.32
N ARG A 95 -26.81 32.84 -38.38
CA ARG A 95 -26.06 32.85 -39.64
C ARG A 95 -26.56 33.86 -40.69
N GLN A 96 -27.54 34.68 -40.35
CA GLN A 96 -28.03 35.77 -41.20
C GLN A 96 -28.83 36.77 -40.36
N GLY A 97 -28.87 38.03 -40.78
CA GLY A 97 -29.65 39.07 -40.12
C GLY A 97 -29.93 40.26 -41.02
N THR A 98 -30.91 41.07 -40.62
CA THR A 98 -31.23 42.36 -41.26
C THR A 98 -30.40 43.47 -40.63
N GLY A 99 -30.08 44.51 -41.42
CA GLY A 99 -29.37 45.69 -40.91
C GLY A 99 -30.11 46.37 -39.75
N SER A 100 -29.37 46.86 -38.75
CA SER A 100 -29.93 47.61 -37.62
C SER A 100 -28.88 48.42 -36.85
N GLU A 101 -29.32 49.44 -36.12
CA GLU A 101 -28.48 50.22 -35.19
C GLU A 101 -27.87 49.38 -34.03
N ASN A 102 -28.37 48.16 -33.80
CA ASN A 102 -27.88 47.30 -32.72
C ASN A 102 -26.68 46.45 -33.16
N THR A 103 -25.70 46.28 -32.28
CA THR A 103 -24.57 45.36 -32.47
C THR A 103 -25.04 43.94 -32.71
N GLN A 104 -24.73 43.42 -33.89
CA GLN A 104 -24.95 42.03 -34.29
C GLN A 104 -23.96 41.12 -33.57
N ARG A 105 -24.37 39.89 -33.26
CA ARG A 105 -23.55 38.88 -32.60
C ARG A 105 -23.75 37.52 -33.23
N VAL A 106 -22.65 36.81 -33.41
CA VAL A 106 -22.58 35.46 -33.97
C VAL A 106 -21.76 34.64 -33.00
N TRP A 107 -22.30 33.52 -32.52
CA TRP A 107 -21.59 32.64 -31.60
C TRP A 107 -20.94 31.48 -32.35
N ILE A 108 -19.67 31.23 -32.03
CA ILE A 108 -18.82 30.17 -32.59
C ILE A 108 -18.57 29.15 -31.49
N ALA A 109 -18.97 27.89 -31.69
CA ALA A 109 -18.77 26.80 -30.75
C ALA A 109 -18.23 25.54 -31.44
N THR A 110 -17.38 24.78 -30.75
CA THR A 110 -16.78 23.55 -31.27
C THR A 110 -17.14 22.34 -30.42
N GLY A 111 -17.56 21.25 -31.05
CA GLY A 111 -17.61 19.92 -30.41
C GLY A 111 -16.21 19.42 -30.03
N LYS A 112 -16.12 18.40 -29.18
CA LYS A 112 -14.84 17.82 -28.75
C LYS A 112 -14.04 17.31 -29.96
N ASN A 113 -12.74 17.57 -30.00
CA ASN A 113 -11.81 16.85 -30.86
C ASN A 113 -11.37 15.55 -30.17
N THR A 114 -11.54 14.44 -30.87
CA THR A 114 -11.15 13.08 -30.43
C THR A 114 -9.97 12.54 -31.22
N GLU A 115 -9.45 13.30 -32.18
CA GLU A 115 -8.38 12.90 -33.08
C GLU A 115 -7.05 13.52 -32.66
N TYR A 116 -5.95 12.90 -33.10
CA TYR A 116 -4.58 13.31 -32.75
C TYR A 116 -4.02 14.41 -33.67
N ASP A 117 -4.79 14.82 -34.68
CA ASP A 117 -4.51 15.94 -35.57
C ASP A 117 -5.34 17.18 -35.17
N ALA A 118 -4.77 18.36 -35.38
CA ALA A 118 -5.47 19.63 -35.19
C ALA A 118 -6.30 19.96 -36.45
N ARG A 119 -7.53 20.43 -36.24
CA ARG A 119 -8.50 20.67 -37.32
C ARG A 119 -8.85 22.15 -37.44
N ARG A 120 -9.18 22.58 -38.67
CA ARG A 120 -9.56 23.95 -38.98
C ARG A 120 -10.77 24.00 -39.91
N ALA A 121 -11.50 25.11 -39.83
CA ALA A 121 -12.59 25.47 -40.73
C ALA A 121 -12.49 26.96 -41.08
N GLU A 122 -13.19 27.36 -42.13
CA GLU A 122 -13.19 28.72 -42.69
C GLU A 122 -14.63 29.19 -42.90
N PHE A 123 -14.94 30.44 -42.58
CA PHE A 123 -16.26 31.04 -42.85
C PHE A 123 -16.14 32.49 -43.32
N THR A 124 -17.07 32.91 -44.17
CA THR A 124 -17.20 34.29 -44.65
C THR A 124 -18.43 34.96 -44.06
N LEU A 125 -18.25 36.18 -43.56
CA LEU A 125 -19.34 37.15 -43.32
C LEU A 125 -19.46 38.04 -44.57
N THR A 126 -20.63 38.02 -45.17
CA THR A 126 -21.02 38.87 -46.31
C THR A 126 -22.01 39.91 -45.80
N VAL A 127 -21.79 41.19 -46.13
CA VAL A 127 -22.60 42.34 -45.70
C VAL A 127 -22.98 43.18 -46.91
N GLY A 128 -24.27 43.44 -47.09
CA GLY A 128 -24.84 44.00 -48.33
C GLY A 128 -25.18 42.93 -49.38
N GLU A 129 -25.74 43.37 -50.50
CA GLU A 129 -26.19 42.53 -51.62
C GLU A 129 -25.68 43.12 -52.96
N GLY A 130 -25.34 42.29 -53.94
CA GLY A 130 -24.81 42.73 -55.23
C GLY A 130 -23.28 42.83 -55.29
N GLU A 131 -22.75 43.60 -56.26
CA GLU A 131 -21.31 43.73 -56.50
C GLU A 131 -20.57 44.54 -55.42
N ASP A 132 -21.29 45.40 -54.68
CA ASP A 132 -20.76 46.22 -53.58
C ASP A 132 -20.72 45.50 -52.22
N ALA A 133 -21.09 44.21 -52.17
CA ALA A 133 -21.17 43.44 -50.93
C ALA A 133 -19.78 43.21 -50.30
N GLN A 134 -19.62 43.59 -49.02
CA GLN A 134 -18.37 43.43 -48.30
C GLN A 134 -18.24 42.02 -47.73
N ILE A 135 -17.21 41.29 -48.16
CA ILE A 135 -16.93 39.92 -47.73
C ILE A 135 -15.69 39.90 -46.83
N LYS A 136 -15.78 39.29 -45.65
CA LYS A 136 -14.66 39.10 -44.72
C LYS A 136 -14.56 37.67 -44.23
N THR A 137 -13.38 37.07 -44.42
CA THR A 137 -13.08 35.66 -44.07
C THR A 137 -12.58 35.55 -42.63
N PHE A 138 -12.95 34.46 -41.95
CA PHE A 138 -12.56 34.12 -40.59
C PHE A 138 -12.17 32.64 -40.50
N TRP A 139 -11.23 32.33 -39.62
CA TRP A 139 -10.74 30.98 -39.36
C TRP A 139 -11.23 30.47 -38.01
N VAL A 140 -11.52 29.18 -37.93
CA VAL A 140 -11.74 28.46 -36.67
C VAL A 140 -10.69 27.36 -36.57
N TYR A 141 -9.92 27.36 -35.49
CA TYR A 141 -8.89 26.36 -35.21
C TYR A 141 -9.22 25.60 -33.93
N GLN A 142 -9.08 24.28 -33.96
CA GLN A 142 -9.21 23.42 -32.78
C GLN A 142 -7.99 22.49 -32.62
N ALA A 143 -7.40 22.52 -31.43
CA ALA A 143 -6.26 21.68 -31.08
C ALA A 143 -6.56 20.18 -31.11
N GLN A 144 -5.50 19.38 -31.27
CA GLN A 144 -5.50 17.91 -31.19
C GLN A 144 -5.66 17.36 -29.77
N LEU A 145 -6.00 16.07 -29.66
CA LEU A 145 -6.03 15.35 -28.38
C LEU A 145 -4.62 14.99 -27.88
N ASP A 146 -4.36 15.23 -26.59
CA ASP A 146 -3.13 14.82 -25.90
C ASP A 146 -3.03 13.29 -25.79
N ALA A 147 -1.84 12.74 -26.04
CA ALA A 147 -1.60 11.31 -26.12
C ALA A 147 -0.17 10.91 -25.69
N VAL A 148 -0.08 9.73 -25.07
CA VAL A 148 1.15 8.96 -24.90
C VAL A 148 0.82 7.51 -25.25
N LEU A 149 1.55 6.91 -26.19
CA LEU A 149 1.28 5.59 -26.77
C LEU A 149 2.55 4.72 -26.76
N ALA A 150 2.46 3.51 -26.21
CA ALA A 150 3.56 2.54 -26.22
C ALA A 150 3.53 1.73 -27.54
N THR A 151 4.67 1.61 -28.22
CA THR A 151 4.72 1.03 -29.58
C THR A 151 4.70 -0.51 -29.58
N ASP A 152 5.32 -1.16 -28.58
CA ASP A 152 5.10 -2.59 -28.27
C ASP A 152 4.92 -2.83 -26.76
N PRO A 153 3.67 -2.90 -26.26
CA PRO A 153 3.39 -3.20 -24.86
C PRO A 153 3.59 -4.69 -24.49
N LYS A 154 4.05 -5.55 -25.42
CA LYS A 154 4.36 -6.97 -25.17
C LYS A 154 5.86 -7.27 -25.09
N ALA A 155 6.74 -6.34 -25.51
CA ALA A 155 8.20 -6.50 -25.45
C ALA A 155 8.75 -6.84 -24.05
N PHE A 156 7.99 -6.51 -22.99
CA PHE A 156 8.34 -6.73 -21.59
C PHE A 156 7.66 -7.98 -20.96
N MET A 157 6.99 -8.82 -21.76
CA MET A 157 6.31 -10.02 -21.28
C MET A 157 7.14 -11.28 -21.51
N ASN A 158 7.04 -12.24 -20.58
CA ASN A 158 7.71 -13.55 -20.63
C ASN A 158 9.25 -13.47 -20.67
N LEU A 159 9.84 -12.49 -19.97
CA LEU A 159 11.28 -12.28 -19.92
C LEU A 159 12.00 -13.44 -19.20
N SER A 160 13.26 -13.67 -19.58
CA SER A 160 14.09 -14.73 -19.00
C SER A 160 14.57 -14.37 -17.60
N ASN A 161 15.04 -15.37 -16.84
CA ASN A 161 15.55 -15.17 -15.48
C ASN A 161 16.87 -14.39 -15.40
N ARG A 162 17.47 -14.03 -16.53
CA ARG A 162 18.74 -13.30 -16.61
C ARG A 162 18.53 -11.79 -16.72
N GLU A 163 19.57 -11.03 -16.40
CA GLU A 163 19.63 -9.60 -16.70
C GLU A 163 19.42 -9.34 -18.20
N GLN A 164 18.51 -8.42 -18.52
CA GLN A 164 18.19 -7.97 -19.86
C GLN A 164 18.04 -6.45 -19.89
N VAL A 165 18.57 -5.79 -20.93
CA VAL A 165 18.30 -4.38 -21.22
C VAL A 165 17.46 -4.33 -22.49
N LEU A 166 16.26 -3.74 -22.40
CA LEU A 166 15.26 -3.76 -23.47
C LEU A 166 14.93 -2.33 -23.90
N PRO A 167 14.69 -2.08 -25.20
CA PRO A 167 14.17 -0.80 -25.67
C PRO A 167 12.74 -0.59 -25.17
N LEU A 168 12.43 0.65 -24.86
CA LEU A 168 11.11 1.15 -24.49
C LEU A 168 10.75 2.22 -25.53
N ASP A 169 10.08 1.78 -26.59
CA ASP A 169 9.63 2.63 -27.70
C ASP A 169 8.23 3.19 -27.41
N PHE A 170 8.11 4.51 -27.44
CA PHE A 170 6.84 5.21 -27.26
C PHE A 170 6.77 6.50 -28.08
N GLN A 171 5.54 6.94 -28.31
CA GLN A 171 5.19 8.18 -29.00
C GLN A 171 4.40 9.08 -28.06
N TYR A 172 4.62 10.39 -28.15
CA TYR A 172 3.94 11.39 -27.33
C TYR A 172 3.78 12.72 -28.08
N ASN A 173 2.77 13.50 -27.72
CA ASN A 173 2.57 14.88 -28.21
C ASN A 173 2.43 15.93 -27.07
N VAL A 174 2.71 15.52 -25.83
CA VAL A 174 2.66 16.37 -24.61
C VAL A 174 3.99 17.10 -24.34
N GLU A 175 3.94 18.18 -23.56
CA GLU A 175 5.11 19.05 -23.29
C GLU A 175 6.22 18.35 -22.47
N GLU A 176 5.87 17.70 -21.36
CA GLU A 176 6.81 16.94 -20.53
C GLU A 176 6.19 15.62 -20.05
N TYR A 177 6.92 14.52 -20.19
CA TYR A 177 6.52 13.20 -19.68
C TYR A 177 7.39 12.75 -18.49
N GLU A 178 6.86 11.84 -17.67
CA GLU A 178 7.59 11.10 -16.64
C GLU A 178 7.43 9.59 -16.88
N ILE A 179 8.55 8.86 -16.86
CA ILE A 179 8.57 7.38 -16.85
C ILE A 179 8.82 6.90 -15.42
N SER A 180 7.97 5.99 -14.97
CA SER A 180 8.04 5.38 -13.64
C SER A 180 7.94 3.85 -13.75
N VAL A 181 8.57 3.14 -12.81
CA VAL A 181 8.49 1.68 -12.70
C VAL A 181 7.92 1.31 -11.33
N SER A 182 7.09 0.27 -11.28
CA SER A 182 6.40 -0.14 -10.04
C SER A 182 7.35 -0.65 -8.95
N ASP A 183 8.49 -1.21 -9.34
CA ASP A 183 9.49 -1.77 -8.43
C ASP A 183 10.91 -1.44 -8.90
N LYS A 184 11.58 -0.56 -8.13
CA LYS A 184 12.95 -0.10 -8.40
C LYS A 184 14.03 -1.06 -7.88
N SER A 185 13.67 -2.21 -7.30
CA SER A 185 14.65 -3.21 -6.83
C SER A 185 15.17 -4.11 -7.95
N TRP A 186 14.46 -4.21 -9.08
CA TRP A 186 14.87 -5.01 -10.24
C TRP A 186 14.59 -4.38 -11.62
N MET A 187 13.85 -3.27 -11.68
CA MET A 187 13.67 -2.47 -12.90
C MET A 187 14.35 -1.10 -12.78
N THR A 188 15.01 -0.63 -13.83
CA THR A 188 15.65 0.71 -13.88
C THR A 188 15.58 1.29 -15.29
N VAL A 189 15.11 2.54 -15.41
CA VAL A 189 15.08 3.30 -16.68
C VAL A 189 16.44 3.94 -16.93
N MET A 190 16.87 3.98 -18.19
CA MET A 190 18.18 4.46 -18.65
C MET A 190 18.03 5.31 -19.93
N ASP A 191 18.94 6.28 -20.11
CA ASP A 191 18.74 7.41 -21.03
C ASP A 191 19.48 7.38 -22.39
N GLU A 192 20.46 6.49 -22.62
CA GLU A 192 21.30 6.57 -23.83
C GLU A 192 21.52 5.25 -24.61
N ALA A 193 21.32 5.35 -25.92
CA ALA A 193 22.17 4.79 -26.99
C ALA A 193 22.13 5.78 -28.19
N PRO A 194 23.06 5.74 -29.17
CA PRO A 194 23.52 6.99 -29.79
C PRO A 194 22.72 7.55 -30.99
N SER A 195 22.74 8.89 -31.05
CA SER A 195 22.43 9.79 -32.19
C SER A 195 20.96 10.13 -32.47
N LYS A 196 20.73 11.26 -33.15
CA LYS A 196 19.45 12.00 -33.18
C LYS A 196 18.95 12.27 -34.60
N SER A 197 17.63 12.33 -34.78
CA SER A 197 16.96 13.01 -35.91
C SER A 197 15.72 13.79 -35.40
N ARG A 198 15.00 14.50 -36.27
CA ARG A 198 13.85 15.35 -35.89
C ARG A 198 12.64 15.18 -36.81
N ALA A 199 11.60 14.52 -36.32
CA ALA A 199 10.18 14.68 -36.65
C ALA A 199 9.39 13.83 -35.63
N LEU A 200 8.10 14.13 -35.40
CA LEU A 200 7.14 13.41 -34.53
C LEU A 200 7.78 12.42 -33.53
N VAL A 201 8.10 12.88 -32.32
CA VAL A 201 9.10 12.23 -31.45
C VAL A 201 8.64 10.85 -30.96
N SER A 202 9.01 9.81 -31.72
CA SER A 202 9.21 8.47 -31.21
C SER A 202 10.51 8.48 -30.40
N GLU A 203 10.45 8.28 -29.08
CA GLU A 203 11.63 8.18 -28.23
C GLU A 203 11.83 6.73 -27.75
N THR A 204 13.04 6.22 -27.95
CA THR A 204 13.49 4.96 -27.37
C THR A 204 14.23 5.27 -26.07
N LYS A 205 13.64 4.93 -24.93
CA LYS A 205 14.40 4.77 -23.68
C LYS A 205 14.85 3.33 -23.53
N TYR A 206 15.65 3.04 -22.51
CA TYR A 206 16.02 1.66 -22.16
C TYR A 206 15.53 1.32 -20.77
N VAL A 207 15.05 0.09 -20.56
CA VAL A 207 14.77 -0.43 -19.23
C VAL A 207 15.64 -1.64 -18.99
N LYS A 208 16.49 -1.54 -17.97
CA LYS A 208 17.26 -2.64 -17.42
C LYS A 208 16.38 -3.43 -16.45
N ILE A 209 16.32 -4.73 -16.69
CA ILE A 209 15.65 -5.76 -15.91
C ILE A 209 16.76 -6.63 -15.33
N ALA A 210 16.89 -6.72 -14.01
CA ALA A 210 17.94 -7.51 -13.34
C ALA A 210 17.66 -9.04 -13.42
N ASP A 211 18.59 -9.88 -12.95
CA ASP A 211 18.38 -11.32 -12.78
C ASP A 211 17.25 -11.64 -11.78
N ASN A 212 16.62 -12.81 -11.90
CA ASN A 212 15.63 -13.34 -10.95
C ASN A 212 16.03 -14.72 -10.42
N ASP A 213 16.85 -14.74 -9.37
CA ASP A 213 17.40 -15.94 -8.71
C ASP A 213 16.39 -16.71 -7.82
N LYS A 214 15.09 -16.50 -8.04
CA LYS A 214 14.00 -17.10 -7.25
C LYS A 214 13.20 -18.07 -8.09
N PHE A 215 12.45 -18.97 -7.44
CA PHE A 215 11.54 -19.91 -8.11
C PHE A 215 10.12 -19.34 -8.33
N ASP A 216 10.03 -18.05 -8.65
CA ASP A 216 8.78 -17.31 -8.84
C ASP A 216 8.66 -16.71 -10.27
N VAL A 217 7.52 -16.09 -10.56
CA VAL A 217 7.37 -15.19 -11.71
C VAL A 217 7.07 -13.82 -11.13
N ARG A 218 8.00 -12.87 -11.28
CA ARG A 218 7.80 -11.51 -10.80
C ARG A 218 7.16 -10.65 -11.89
N THR A 219 6.23 -9.80 -11.47
CA THR A 219 5.52 -8.88 -12.35
C THR A 219 5.69 -7.45 -11.87
N GLY A 220 5.59 -6.51 -12.80
CA GLY A 220 5.66 -5.09 -12.54
C GLY A 220 4.99 -4.30 -13.67
N THR A 221 5.07 -2.98 -13.58
CA THR A 221 4.62 -2.10 -14.65
C THR A 221 5.62 -0.99 -14.92
N ILE A 222 5.72 -0.59 -16.18
CA ILE A 222 6.32 0.66 -16.61
C ILE A 222 5.17 1.60 -16.96
N THR A 223 5.08 2.76 -16.32
CA THR A 223 4.05 3.76 -16.59
C THR A 223 4.69 5.04 -17.11
N ILE A 224 4.32 5.43 -18.32
CA ILE A 224 4.69 6.71 -18.94
C ILE A 224 3.46 7.62 -18.88
N LYS A 225 3.60 8.81 -18.33
CA LYS A 225 2.52 9.79 -18.17
C LYS A 225 2.99 11.19 -18.54
N ASP A 226 2.06 12.04 -18.93
CA ASP A 226 2.25 13.49 -18.90
C ASP A 226 2.47 13.95 -17.43
N LYS A 227 3.39 14.90 -17.22
CA LYS A 227 3.63 15.52 -15.90
C LYS A 227 2.53 16.50 -15.51
N ASN A 228 1.96 17.18 -16.49
CA ASN A 228 0.99 18.26 -16.35
C ASN A 228 -0.46 17.73 -16.34
N ASN A 229 -0.73 16.59 -16.98
CA ASN A 229 -2.04 15.93 -17.01
C ASN A 229 -1.97 14.44 -16.64
N SER A 230 -2.31 14.10 -15.40
CA SER A 230 -2.35 12.72 -14.91
C SER A 230 -3.36 11.80 -15.60
N SER A 231 -4.26 12.34 -16.43
CA SER A 231 -5.21 11.57 -17.24
C SER A 231 -4.55 10.95 -18.49
N THR A 232 -3.45 11.53 -18.97
CA THR A 232 -2.77 11.13 -20.20
C THR A 232 -1.59 10.22 -19.84
N SER A 233 -1.82 8.91 -19.88
CA SER A 233 -0.77 7.92 -19.56
C SER A 233 -0.98 6.57 -20.26
N VAL A 234 0.13 5.83 -20.44
CA VAL A 234 0.16 4.43 -20.86
C VAL A 234 0.90 3.60 -19.81
N THR A 235 0.42 2.38 -19.58
CA THR A 235 1.04 1.43 -18.65
C THR A 235 1.31 0.10 -19.35
N ILE A 236 2.58 -0.30 -19.34
CA ILE A 236 3.09 -1.52 -19.98
C ILE A 236 3.30 -2.57 -18.88
N PRO A 237 2.74 -3.78 -19.01
CA PRO A 237 2.99 -4.87 -18.08
C PRO A 237 4.40 -5.46 -18.30
N VAL A 238 5.09 -5.76 -17.21
CA VAL A 238 6.37 -6.45 -17.19
C VAL A 238 6.19 -7.80 -16.51
N SER A 239 6.68 -8.88 -17.09
CA SER A 239 6.72 -10.20 -16.45
C SER A 239 8.02 -10.93 -16.74
N GLN A 240 8.67 -11.43 -15.68
CA GLN A 240 9.95 -12.14 -15.76
C GLN A 240 9.86 -13.47 -15.02
N TYR A 241 10.20 -14.55 -15.71
CA TYR A 241 10.33 -15.87 -15.11
C TYR A 241 11.60 -15.92 -14.26
N GLY A 242 11.52 -16.54 -13.09
CA GLY A 242 12.68 -16.91 -12.28
C GLY A 242 13.30 -18.24 -12.71
N LEU A 243 14.09 -18.82 -11.79
CA LEU A 243 14.67 -20.15 -11.93
C LEU A 243 13.57 -21.23 -12.06
N ALA A 244 13.87 -22.27 -12.84
CA ALA A 244 13.05 -23.48 -12.87
C ALA A 244 13.16 -24.22 -11.52
N LYS A 245 12.03 -24.72 -11.00
CA LYS A 245 11.99 -25.39 -9.70
C LYS A 245 12.80 -26.69 -9.72
N PRO A 246 13.69 -26.92 -8.74
CA PRO A 246 14.45 -28.16 -8.67
C PRO A 246 13.54 -29.32 -8.31
N ILE A 247 13.67 -30.43 -9.04
CA ILE A 247 13.07 -31.71 -8.68
C ILE A 247 14.16 -32.50 -7.96
N ILE A 248 13.83 -33.03 -6.78
CA ILE A 248 14.77 -33.72 -5.89
C ILE A 248 14.20 -35.10 -5.57
N LEU A 249 14.94 -36.16 -5.88
CA LEU A 249 14.59 -37.55 -5.59
C LEU A 249 15.76 -38.24 -4.88
N VAL A 250 15.47 -38.96 -3.79
CA VAL A 250 16.46 -39.80 -3.09
C VAL A 250 16.28 -41.24 -3.54
N ASN A 251 17.22 -41.75 -4.33
CA ASN A 251 17.13 -43.05 -4.99
C ASN A 251 17.21 -44.22 -4.00
N ASN A 252 18.01 -44.08 -2.94
CA ASN A 252 18.26 -45.13 -1.94
C ASN A 252 17.62 -44.86 -0.58
N ALA A 253 16.50 -44.13 -0.53
CA ALA A 253 15.77 -43.81 0.71
C ALA A 253 15.41 -45.04 1.57
N SER A 254 15.31 -46.23 0.97
CA SER A 254 15.09 -47.51 1.65
C SER A 254 16.25 -47.99 2.51
N GLU A 255 17.50 -47.66 2.20
CA GLU A 255 18.67 -48.11 2.96
C GLU A 255 18.68 -47.52 4.38
N PHE A 256 18.24 -46.27 4.50
CA PHE A 256 18.09 -45.56 5.78
C PHE A 256 16.93 -46.07 6.64
N ALA A 257 16.03 -46.90 6.11
CA ALA A 257 14.79 -47.29 6.78
C ALA A 257 14.94 -48.45 7.79
N SER A 258 16.11 -49.09 7.88
CA SER A 258 16.35 -50.25 8.79
C SER A 258 17.84 -50.43 9.13
N LEU A 259 18.48 -49.39 9.66
CA LEU A 259 19.88 -49.46 10.07
C LEU A 259 20.07 -50.24 11.39
N SER A 260 21.19 -50.93 11.52
CA SER A 260 21.59 -51.58 12.78
C SER A 260 22.12 -50.57 13.80
N ALA A 261 22.22 -50.98 15.07
CA ALA A 261 22.79 -50.14 16.14
C ALA A 261 24.29 -49.82 15.99
N ALA A 262 25.01 -50.49 15.09
CA ALA A 262 26.41 -50.15 14.78
C ALA A 262 26.53 -48.78 14.11
N GLU A 263 27.73 -48.21 14.13
CA GLU A 263 28.08 -47.05 13.30
C GLU A 263 28.03 -47.42 11.80
N ALA A 264 27.52 -46.50 10.98
CA ALA A 264 27.40 -46.69 9.53
C ALA A 264 27.78 -45.41 8.77
N THR A 265 28.29 -45.59 7.56
CA THR A 265 28.55 -44.52 6.58
C THR A 265 27.92 -44.94 5.27
N ILE A 266 27.03 -44.13 4.71
CA ILE A 266 26.18 -44.47 3.54
C ILE A 266 26.10 -43.26 2.60
N ASP A 267 26.32 -43.47 1.31
CA ASP A 267 26.16 -42.41 0.31
C ASP A 267 24.67 -42.10 0.05
N LEU A 268 24.31 -40.82 0.03
CA LEU A 268 22.95 -40.34 -0.27
C LEU A 268 22.81 -40.16 -1.78
N ASN A 269 22.25 -41.16 -2.46
CA ASN A 269 22.14 -41.19 -3.91
C ASN A 269 20.97 -40.31 -4.39
N LEU A 270 21.28 -39.17 -5.00
CA LEU A 270 20.28 -38.21 -5.48
C LEU A 270 20.09 -38.28 -7.00
N SER A 271 18.84 -38.16 -7.45
CA SER A 271 18.50 -37.76 -8.82
C SER A 271 17.90 -36.35 -8.76
N THR A 272 18.37 -35.44 -9.62
CA THR A 272 17.89 -34.05 -9.63
C THR A 272 17.62 -33.55 -11.04
N GLU A 273 16.61 -32.69 -11.19
CA GLU A 273 16.36 -31.89 -12.40
C GLU A 273 16.36 -30.40 -12.01
N ASN A 274 16.75 -29.53 -12.95
CA ASN A 274 16.94 -28.08 -12.74
C ASN A 274 17.96 -27.70 -11.65
N VAL A 275 18.82 -28.64 -11.24
CA VAL A 275 19.99 -28.43 -10.38
C VAL A 275 21.25 -28.57 -11.22
N VAL A 276 22.18 -27.63 -11.10
CA VAL A 276 23.47 -27.58 -11.83
C VAL A 276 24.63 -28.03 -10.93
N SER A 277 24.56 -27.74 -9.63
CA SER A 277 25.50 -28.24 -8.63
C SER A 277 24.75 -28.59 -7.34
N VAL A 278 24.84 -29.85 -6.93
CA VAL A 278 24.06 -30.39 -5.81
C VAL A 278 24.49 -29.73 -4.50
N CYS A 279 25.78 -29.78 -4.15
CA CYS A 279 26.26 -29.24 -2.88
C CYS A 279 26.21 -27.70 -2.82
N ASP A 280 26.18 -26.99 -3.96
CA ASP A 280 26.03 -25.54 -3.99
C ASP A 280 24.57 -25.09 -3.86
N GLN A 281 23.61 -25.82 -4.42
CA GLN A 281 22.21 -25.40 -4.50
C GLN A 281 21.27 -26.11 -3.50
N LEU A 282 21.64 -27.29 -3.00
CA LEU A 282 20.87 -28.07 -2.02
C LEU A 282 21.51 -28.08 -0.62
N THR A 283 20.72 -28.41 0.38
CA THR A 283 21.12 -28.56 1.79
C THR A 283 20.36 -29.71 2.43
N ILE A 284 20.87 -30.20 3.57
CA ILE A 284 20.22 -31.23 4.37
C ILE A 284 19.64 -30.58 5.63
N ASP A 285 18.33 -30.56 5.74
CA ASP A 285 17.62 -30.14 6.95
C ASP A 285 17.57 -31.32 7.92
N ILE A 286 18.33 -31.20 9.02
CA ILE A 286 18.46 -32.20 10.08
C ILE A 286 17.74 -31.68 11.34
N PRO A 287 16.81 -32.44 11.95
CA PRO A 287 16.23 -32.09 13.24
C PRO A 287 17.30 -31.88 14.31
N GLU A 288 17.14 -30.88 15.17
CA GLU A 288 18.12 -30.55 16.20
C GLU A 288 18.41 -31.75 17.13
N ALA A 289 17.36 -32.51 17.47
CA ALA A 289 17.42 -33.75 18.25
C ALA A 289 17.97 -34.98 17.49
N ALA A 290 18.57 -34.78 16.32
CA ALA A 290 19.27 -35.82 15.55
C ALA A 290 20.71 -35.46 15.16
N LYS A 291 21.14 -34.20 15.35
CA LYS A 291 22.52 -33.75 15.05
C LYS A 291 23.58 -34.36 15.99
N ASP A 292 23.15 -34.96 17.11
CA ASP A 292 24.03 -35.73 18.00
C ASP A 292 24.48 -37.05 17.35
N TRP A 293 23.68 -37.67 16.47
CA TRP A 293 23.96 -38.99 15.88
C TRP A 293 23.98 -39.06 14.35
N LEU A 294 23.45 -38.06 13.64
CA LEU A 294 23.55 -37.90 12.20
C LEU A 294 24.42 -36.69 11.83
N SER A 295 25.35 -36.88 10.90
CA SER A 295 26.03 -35.79 10.20
C SER A 295 26.14 -36.07 8.70
N PHE A 296 26.23 -35.00 7.92
CA PHE A 296 26.26 -35.02 6.45
C PHE A 296 27.41 -34.15 5.97
N GLU A 297 28.17 -34.66 5.01
CA GLU A 297 29.23 -33.94 4.33
C GLU A 297 29.10 -34.14 2.81
N PRO A 298 29.54 -33.20 1.96
CA PRO A 298 29.62 -33.44 0.53
C PRO A 298 30.45 -34.70 0.21
N ASN A 299 30.03 -35.46 -0.80
CA ASN A 299 30.89 -36.50 -1.36
C ASN A 299 32.07 -35.88 -2.13
N ALA A 300 33.10 -36.69 -2.42
CA ALA A 300 34.39 -36.20 -2.94
C ALA A 300 34.30 -35.48 -4.31
N ASP A 301 33.20 -35.67 -5.02
CA ASP A 301 32.85 -35.11 -6.34
C ASP A 301 31.72 -34.04 -6.28
N ASN A 302 31.20 -33.69 -5.09
CA ASN A 302 30.11 -32.72 -4.86
C ASN A 302 28.78 -33.02 -5.62
N THR A 303 28.54 -34.28 -6.00
CA THR A 303 27.30 -34.75 -6.65
C THR A 303 26.22 -35.18 -5.66
N GLY A 304 26.55 -35.31 -4.38
CA GLY A 304 25.69 -35.84 -3.33
C GLY A 304 26.26 -35.63 -1.93
N TYR A 305 25.79 -36.41 -0.97
CA TYR A 305 26.23 -36.30 0.43
C TYR A 305 26.58 -37.67 1.01
N VAL A 306 27.61 -37.74 1.84
CA VAL A 306 27.91 -38.90 2.67
C VAL A 306 27.17 -38.74 3.99
N VAL A 307 26.35 -39.74 4.36
CA VAL A 307 25.62 -39.78 5.63
C VAL A 307 26.42 -40.58 6.64
N LYS A 308 26.84 -39.94 7.73
CA LYS A 308 27.51 -40.58 8.87
C LYS A 308 26.51 -40.76 10.01
N VAL A 309 26.32 -42.02 10.41
CA VAL A 309 25.35 -42.46 11.41
C VAL A 309 26.12 -43.09 12.56
N LYS A 310 26.21 -42.41 13.71
CA LYS A 310 26.96 -42.92 14.87
C LYS A 310 26.33 -44.21 15.42
N GLU A 311 27.13 -44.96 16.18
CA GLU A 311 26.65 -46.06 17.02
C GLU A 311 25.45 -45.64 17.89
N ASN A 312 24.43 -46.50 18.01
CA ASN A 312 23.34 -46.33 18.96
C ASN A 312 23.62 -47.13 20.23
N LYS A 313 23.53 -46.47 21.39
CA LYS A 313 23.73 -47.07 22.72
C LYS A 313 22.44 -47.19 23.54
N GLY A 314 21.34 -46.60 23.06
CA GLY A 314 20.04 -46.62 23.70
C GLY A 314 19.01 -47.47 22.95
N GLY A 315 17.74 -47.19 23.21
CA GLY A 315 16.61 -47.76 22.49
C GLY A 315 16.55 -47.28 21.03
N ALA A 316 15.65 -47.84 20.23
CA ALA A 316 15.55 -47.50 18.81
C ALA A 316 15.35 -45.99 18.61
N ARG A 317 15.95 -45.44 17.55
CA ARG A 317 15.86 -44.02 17.21
C ARG A 317 15.46 -43.81 15.76
N THR A 318 14.85 -42.66 15.49
CA THR A 318 14.32 -42.29 14.18
C THR A 318 14.44 -40.78 14.04
N ALA A 319 14.72 -40.32 12.83
CA ALA A 319 14.66 -38.90 12.47
C ALA A 319 14.12 -38.77 11.05
N LYS A 320 13.29 -37.74 10.82
CA LYS A 320 12.99 -37.26 9.47
C LYS A 320 14.00 -36.20 9.09
N ILE A 321 14.75 -36.43 8.01
CA ILE A 321 15.59 -35.40 7.39
C ILE A 321 14.97 -34.97 6.07
N ALA A 322 15.36 -33.82 5.54
CA ALA A 322 14.98 -33.42 4.19
C ALA A 322 16.17 -32.94 3.36
N VAL A 323 16.19 -33.33 2.09
CA VAL A 323 17.06 -32.73 1.07
C VAL A 323 16.30 -31.56 0.46
N ALA A 324 16.74 -30.34 0.71
CA ALA A 324 16.00 -29.10 0.42
C ALA A 324 16.81 -28.13 -0.45
N ALA A 325 16.14 -27.27 -1.22
CA ALA A 325 16.82 -26.22 -1.98
C ALA A 325 17.20 -25.03 -1.08
N LYS A 326 18.46 -24.57 -1.11
CA LYS A 326 18.94 -23.45 -0.26
C LYS A 326 18.18 -22.14 -0.47
N ALA A 327 17.64 -21.92 -1.67
CA ALA A 327 16.86 -20.74 -2.02
C ALA A 327 15.37 -20.83 -1.63
N ASP A 328 14.85 -22.04 -1.40
CA ASP A 328 13.48 -22.26 -0.88
C ASP A 328 13.39 -23.66 -0.23
N HIS A 329 13.48 -23.70 1.11
CA HIS A 329 13.40 -24.95 1.89
C HIS A 329 12.02 -25.65 1.81
N ASN A 330 11.00 -25.03 1.21
CA ASN A 330 9.73 -25.70 0.91
C ASN A 330 9.88 -26.68 -0.26
N ILE A 331 10.88 -26.51 -1.13
CA ILE A 331 11.18 -27.43 -2.23
C ILE A 331 12.16 -28.48 -1.70
N LYS A 332 11.61 -29.60 -1.21
CA LYS A 332 12.36 -30.63 -0.50
C LYS A 332 11.83 -32.05 -0.72
N ASN A 333 12.70 -33.04 -0.51
CA ASN A 333 12.37 -34.46 -0.43
C ASN A 333 12.68 -34.98 0.99
N GLU A 334 11.71 -35.58 1.68
CA GLU A 334 11.89 -36.09 3.06
C GLU A 334 12.20 -37.59 3.08
N ILE A 335 13.23 -37.99 3.82
CA ILE A 335 13.50 -39.40 4.13
C ILE A 335 13.51 -39.66 5.63
N THR A 336 13.15 -40.88 6.03
CA THR A 336 13.09 -41.29 7.45
C THR A 336 14.24 -42.23 7.76
N VAL A 337 15.24 -41.74 8.48
CA VAL A 337 16.35 -42.56 8.97
C VAL A 337 15.91 -43.29 10.24
N LYS A 338 16.06 -44.61 10.29
CA LYS A 338 15.71 -45.46 11.45
C LYS A 338 16.90 -46.33 11.84
N GLN A 339 17.24 -46.34 13.12
CA GLN A 339 18.33 -47.15 13.66
C GLN A 339 17.82 -48.02 14.83
N SER A 340 18.18 -49.30 14.83
CA SER A 340 17.74 -50.26 15.85
C SER A 340 18.22 -49.90 17.26
N SER A 341 17.58 -50.47 18.28
CA SER A 341 18.07 -50.43 19.66
C SER A 341 19.41 -51.15 19.81
N ALA A 342 20.19 -50.72 20.81
CA ALA A 342 21.36 -51.43 21.31
C ALA A 342 20.97 -52.73 22.03
N ALA A 343 21.91 -53.68 22.11
CA ALA A 343 21.66 -55.00 22.67
C ALA A 343 21.41 -54.95 24.20
N GLY A 344 20.23 -55.42 24.62
CA GLY A 344 19.86 -55.55 26.03
C GLY A 344 19.49 -54.24 26.72
N VAL A 345 18.95 -53.28 25.98
CA VAL A 345 18.24 -52.09 26.51
C VAL A 345 16.82 -52.50 26.91
N ALA A 346 16.60 -52.74 28.20
CA ALA A 346 15.34 -53.28 28.74
C ALA A 346 14.25 -52.23 29.00
N VAL A 347 14.52 -50.94 28.75
CA VAL A 347 13.55 -49.84 28.84
C VAL A 347 13.71 -48.96 27.60
N SER A 348 12.63 -48.65 26.88
CA SER A 348 12.68 -47.87 25.63
C SER A 348 11.58 -46.81 25.57
N ILE A 349 11.93 -45.62 25.10
CA ILE A 349 11.04 -44.47 24.93
C ILE A 349 10.30 -44.58 23.59
N THR A 350 8.96 -44.61 23.63
CA THR A 350 8.12 -44.92 22.48
C THR A 350 7.60 -43.70 21.71
N ASN A 351 7.71 -42.50 22.27
CA ASN A 351 7.24 -41.26 21.64
C ASN A 351 8.35 -40.21 21.40
N LYS A 352 9.60 -40.63 21.12
CA LYS A 352 10.73 -39.73 20.85
C LYS A 352 10.40 -38.65 19.80
N SER A 353 9.63 -38.98 18.77
CA SER A 353 9.21 -38.04 17.72
C SER A 353 8.32 -36.88 18.20
N ALA A 354 7.70 -36.98 19.38
CA ALA A 354 7.02 -35.86 20.01
C ALA A 354 7.98 -34.76 20.51
N PHE A 355 9.29 -35.02 20.49
CA PHE A 355 10.37 -34.13 20.92
C PHE A 355 11.35 -33.77 19.79
N GLU A 356 11.05 -34.17 18.54
CA GLU A 356 11.70 -33.63 17.34
C GLU A 356 11.40 -32.12 17.14
N SER A 357 10.29 -31.65 17.72
CA SER A 357 9.88 -30.25 17.77
C SER A 357 10.21 -29.59 19.12
N TYR A 358 10.55 -28.30 19.08
CA TYR A 358 10.86 -27.50 20.26
C TYR A 358 9.67 -27.36 21.23
N LEU A 359 9.96 -27.48 22.54
CA LEU A 359 9.04 -27.12 23.63
C LEU A 359 8.78 -25.60 23.65
N ASP A 360 7.63 -25.19 24.17
CA ASP A 360 7.21 -23.78 24.17
C ASP A 360 8.08 -22.93 25.11
N LYS A 361 8.45 -21.72 24.68
CA LYS A 361 9.27 -20.78 25.46
C LYS A 361 8.60 -20.32 26.76
N MET A 362 7.27 -20.38 26.87
CA MET A 362 6.51 -19.95 28.05
C MET A 362 6.48 -21.00 29.18
N GLY A 363 7.01 -22.20 28.95
CA GLY A 363 6.95 -23.31 29.90
C GLY A 363 5.63 -24.08 29.84
N GLY A 364 5.53 -25.15 30.63
CA GLY A 364 4.35 -26.00 30.66
C GLY A 364 4.61 -27.40 31.19
N SER A 365 3.97 -28.39 30.57
CA SER A 365 4.19 -29.81 30.85
C SER A 365 4.15 -30.65 29.58
N CYS A 366 4.80 -31.81 29.61
CA CYS A 366 4.83 -32.80 28.54
C CYS A 366 4.94 -34.21 29.14
N SER A 367 4.80 -35.25 28.30
CA SER A 367 4.92 -36.64 28.77
C SER A 367 5.77 -37.50 27.86
N VAL A 368 6.75 -38.17 28.44
CA VAL A 368 7.55 -39.20 27.79
C VAL A 368 6.88 -40.55 28.04
N LYS A 369 6.57 -41.29 26.98
CA LYS A 369 5.99 -42.64 27.04
C LYS A 369 7.10 -43.67 26.90
N TYR A 370 7.03 -44.75 27.66
CA TYR A 370 8.05 -45.80 27.63
C TYR A 370 7.42 -47.20 27.68
N GLN A 371 8.19 -48.19 27.27
CA GLN A 371 7.95 -49.62 27.47
C GLN A 371 9.12 -50.20 28.26
N THR A 372 8.87 -51.22 29.07
CA THR A 372 9.88 -51.86 29.92
C THR A 372 9.68 -53.36 30.00
N GLU A 373 10.78 -54.10 30.01
CA GLU A 373 10.85 -55.54 30.31
C GLU A 373 11.18 -55.80 31.79
N THR A 374 11.51 -54.75 32.56
CA THR A 374 11.82 -54.79 34.00
C THR A 374 10.79 -53.99 34.80
N GLU A 375 10.39 -54.48 35.97
CA GLU A 375 9.59 -53.71 36.93
C GLU A 375 10.44 -52.66 37.67
N ASP A 376 11.75 -52.87 37.77
CA ASP A 376 12.69 -52.00 38.48
C ASP A 376 13.50 -51.14 37.48
N TRP A 377 13.14 -49.86 37.43
CA TRP A 377 13.70 -48.84 36.53
C TRP A 377 13.71 -47.46 37.23
N ASP A 378 14.59 -46.57 36.77
CA ASP A 378 14.62 -45.17 37.20
C ASP A 378 14.89 -44.23 36.01
N CYS A 379 14.75 -42.92 36.24
CA CYS A 379 14.98 -41.88 35.25
C CYS A 379 15.76 -40.68 35.84
N ALA A 380 16.54 -40.02 34.99
CA ALA A 380 17.37 -38.86 35.34
C ALA A 380 17.30 -37.79 34.25
N LEU A 381 17.41 -36.53 34.66
CA LEU A 381 17.62 -35.38 33.79
C LEU A 381 19.04 -34.86 33.95
N GLU A 382 19.68 -34.54 32.83
CA GLU A 382 21.05 -34.06 32.74
C GLU A 382 21.21 -33.17 31.49
N GLY A 383 22.23 -32.31 31.46
CA GLY A 383 22.65 -31.59 30.27
C GLY A 383 23.35 -32.51 29.26
N LEU A 384 23.68 -31.99 28.07
CA LEU A 384 24.41 -32.77 27.05
C LEU A 384 25.78 -33.27 27.56
N ASP A 385 26.43 -32.47 28.41
CA ASP A 385 27.73 -32.78 29.03
C ASP A 385 27.61 -33.43 30.43
N GLY A 386 26.39 -33.81 30.86
CA GLY A 386 26.13 -34.42 32.17
C GLY A 386 25.83 -33.45 33.32
N GLU A 387 25.90 -32.13 33.07
CA GLU A 387 25.60 -31.07 34.03
C GLU A 387 24.15 -31.14 34.59
N PRO A 388 23.86 -30.62 35.80
CA PRO A 388 22.52 -30.67 36.38
C PRO A 388 21.53 -29.76 35.64
N VAL A 389 20.31 -30.26 35.43
CA VAL A 389 19.18 -29.50 34.84
C VAL A 389 18.18 -29.15 35.93
N ASP A 390 17.86 -27.86 36.04
CA ASP A 390 16.91 -27.28 36.99
C ASP A 390 15.55 -26.93 36.33
N TRP A 391 15.58 -26.51 35.06
CA TRP A 391 14.42 -25.98 34.33
C TRP A 391 13.42 -27.05 33.85
N VAL A 392 13.77 -28.33 33.91
CA VAL A 392 12.85 -29.47 33.72
C VAL A 392 12.77 -30.27 35.02
N LYS A 393 11.56 -30.63 35.44
CA LYS A 393 11.30 -31.36 36.69
C LYS A 393 10.49 -32.61 36.39
N ILE A 394 10.91 -33.75 36.94
CA ILE A 394 10.20 -35.02 36.83
C ILE A 394 9.05 -35.01 37.83
N ALA A 395 7.81 -34.89 37.34
CA ALA A 395 6.62 -34.78 38.18
C ALA A 395 6.15 -36.13 38.76
N ASN A 396 6.58 -37.25 38.18
CA ASN A 396 6.34 -38.60 38.70
C ASN A 396 7.51 -39.54 38.36
N LYS A 397 7.81 -40.50 39.26
CA LYS A 397 8.81 -41.56 39.01
C LYS A 397 8.22 -42.97 38.95
N LYS A 398 6.89 -43.13 39.07
CA LYS A 398 6.22 -44.44 39.24
C LYS A 398 4.85 -44.57 38.56
N MET A 399 4.57 -43.85 37.48
CA MET A 399 3.39 -44.16 36.64
C MET A 399 3.79 -45.18 35.56
N PRO A 400 3.08 -46.32 35.42
CA PRO A 400 3.37 -47.32 34.39
C PRO A 400 3.27 -46.73 32.97
N GLY A 401 4.35 -46.88 32.20
CA GLY A 401 4.42 -46.51 30.78
C GLY A 401 4.47 -45.01 30.47
N GLN A 402 4.45 -44.13 31.48
CA GLN A 402 4.48 -42.67 31.27
C GLN A 402 5.26 -41.92 32.37
N ILE A 403 6.19 -41.07 31.95
CA ILE A 403 6.87 -40.06 32.78
C ILE A 403 6.27 -38.70 32.41
N LEU A 404 5.80 -37.96 33.41
CA LEU A 404 5.31 -36.59 33.29
C LEU A 404 6.44 -35.64 33.67
N LEU A 405 6.65 -34.63 32.83
CA LEU A 405 7.61 -33.56 33.04
C LEU A 405 6.87 -32.24 33.14
N SER A 406 7.24 -31.39 34.10
CA SER A 406 7.00 -29.95 34.01
C SER A 406 8.29 -29.25 33.59
N TYR A 407 8.16 -28.15 32.84
CA TYR A 407 9.30 -27.36 32.42
C TYR A 407 8.99 -25.87 32.54
N ASP A 408 9.95 -25.11 33.05
CA ASP A 408 9.79 -23.69 33.33
C ASP A 408 9.82 -22.86 32.03
N ALA A 409 9.40 -21.59 32.09
CA ALA A 409 9.60 -20.65 30.99
C ALA A 409 11.10 -20.48 30.69
N ASN A 410 11.48 -20.27 29.43
CA ASN A 410 12.85 -19.93 29.05
C ASN A 410 13.02 -18.40 28.96
N PRO A 411 13.70 -17.75 29.93
CA PRO A 411 13.96 -16.32 29.89
C PRO A 411 15.13 -15.95 28.95
N ALA A 412 15.95 -16.92 28.53
CA ALA A 412 17.16 -16.65 27.76
C ALA A 412 16.87 -16.61 26.26
N LEU A 413 17.51 -15.68 25.53
CA LEU A 413 17.44 -15.57 24.06
C LEU A 413 18.20 -16.67 23.30
N LYS A 414 18.49 -17.81 23.96
CA LYS A 414 19.14 -18.99 23.38
C LYS A 414 18.34 -20.25 23.69
N LEU A 415 18.44 -21.22 22.78
CA LEU A 415 17.93 -22.58 23.00
C LEU A 415 18.54 -23.16 24.27
N ARG A 416 17.77 -23.99 24.97
CA ARG A 416 18.29 -24.81 26.08
C ARG A 416 17.84 -26.26 25.92
N THR A 417 18.75 -27.16 26.28
CA THR A 417 18.64 -28.60 26.09
C THR A 417 18.68 -29.33 27.43
N ALA A 418 17.95 -30.44 27.53
CA ALA A 418 18.04 -31.39 28.62
C ALA A 418 17.86 -32.80 28.04
N VAL A 419 18.60 -33.78 28.53
CA VAL A 419 18.45 -35.19 28.16
C VAL A 419 17.72 -35.89 29.29
N LEU A 420 16.55 -36.48 28.99
CA LEU A 420 15.93 -37.45 29.89
C LEU A 420 16.49 -38.84 29.55
N LYS A 421 17.18 -39.46 30.50
CA LYS A 421 17.56 -40.88 30.46
C LYS A 421 16.58 -41.71 31.27
N VAL A 422 16.22 -42.89 30.76
CA VAL A 422 15.40 -43.90 31.42
C VAL A 422 16.14 -45.24 31.35
N PHE A 423 16.36 -45.88 32.50
CA PHE A 423 17.29 -47.02 32.63
C PHE A 423 16.80 -48.05 33.64
N PRO A 424 17.22 -49.34 33.52
CA PRO A 424 17.04 -50.32 34.59
C PRO A 424 17.71 -49.85 35.88
N ALA A 425 17.08 -50.11 37.03
CA ALA A 425 17.59 -49.62 38.31
C ALA A 425 19.04 -50.07 38.56
N GLY A 426 19.91 -49.13 38.93
CA GLY A 426 21.35 -49.38 39.14
C GLY A 426 22.20 -49.52 37.88
N ASN A 427 21.64 -49.51 36.65
CA ASN A 427 22.40 -49.68 35.41
C ASN A 427 22.15 -48.55 34.40
N LYS A 428 22.81 -47.40 34.62
CA LYS A 428 22.72 -46.22 33.74
C LYS A 428 23.31 -46.43 32.33
N ASP A 429 24.24 -47.36 32.17
CA ASP A 429 24.93 -47.60 30.89
C ASP A 429 24.02 -48.26 29.84
N LYS A 430 22.85 -48.73 30.25
CA LYS A 430 21.78 -49.28 29.41
C LYS A 430 20.55 -48.37 29.32
N ALA A 431 20.75 -47.06 29.47
CA ALA A 431 19.69 -46.07 29.32
C ALA A 431 19.21 -45.94 27.87
N ASP A 432 17.89 -45.84 27.69
CA ASP A 432 17.36 -45.11 26.54
C ASP A 432 17.20 -43.62 26.88
N TYR A 433 17.28 -42.76 25.86
CA TYR A 433 17.29 -41.32 26.05
C TYR A 433 16.41 -40.56 25.04
N VAL A 434 15.97 -39.36 25.44
CA VAL A 434 15.34 -38.37 24.57
C VAL A 434 15.86 -36.98 24.90
N THR A 435 16.22 -36.23 23.87
CA THR A 435 16.67 -34.83 23.99
C THR A 435 15.44 -33.92 23.99
N LEU A 436 15.26 -33.19 25.08
CA LEU A 436 14.26 -32.14 25.25
C LEU A 436 14.92 -30.81 24.87
N ILE A 437 14.31 -30.07 23.94
CA ILE A 437 14.86 -28.79 23.47
C ILE A 437 13.75 -27.74 23.59
N GLN A 438 14.01 -26.65 24.29
CA GLN A 438 13.05 -25.56 24.47
C GLN A 438 13.46 -24.34 23.64
N ASN A 439 12.47 -23.74 22.97
CA ASN A 439 12.63 -22.49 22.22
C ASN A 439 13.30 -21.39 23.07
N PRO A 440 14.06 -20.47 22.45
CA PRO A 440 14.52 -19.27 23.15
C PRO A 440 13.33 -18.43 23.63
N GLY A 441 13.53 -17.71 24.73
CA GLY A 441 12.73 -16.52 25.02
C GLY A 441 12.89 -15.49 23.90
N THR A 442 11.96 -14.54 23.81
CA THR A 442 12.09 -13.39 22.89
C THR A 442 12.39 -12.07 23.62
N GLN A 443 12.32 -12.09 24.96
CA GLN A 443 12.48 -10.91 25.82
C GLN A 443 13.94 -10.71 26.25
N VAL A 444 14.50 -9.55 25.91
CA VAL A 444 15.72 -9.03 26.52
C VAL A 444 15.38 -8.55 27.92
N ILE A 445 15.78 -9.32 28.93
CA ILE A 445 15.70 -8.89 30.33
C ILE A 445 16.89 -7.96 30.61
N VAL A 446 16.62 -6.70 30.95
CA VAL A 446 17.67 -5.72 31.24
C VAL A 446 18.04 -5.80 32.73
N SER A 447 19.16 -6.46 33.02
CA SER A 447 19.71 -6.68 34.37
C SER A 447 20.95 -5.80 34.64
N GLY A 448 20.82 -4.51 34.38
CA GLY A 448 21.92 -3.54 34.41
C GLY A 448 21.62 -2.39 33.47
N THR A 449 22.59 -2.00 32.63
CA THR A 449 22.30 -1.16 31.45
C THR A 449 21.90 -2.03 30.26
N LEU A 450 21.09 -1.46 29.37
CA LEU A 450 20.75 -2.07 28.08
C LEU A 450 22.02 -2.26 27.23
N GLN A 451 22.98 -1.32 27.27
CA GLN A 451 24.24 -1.44 26.53
C GLN A 451 25.00 -2.71 26.91
N GLN A 452 25.26 -2.93 28.21
CA GLN A 452 25.91 -4.15 28.71
C GLN A 452 25.12 -5.42 28.34
N THR A 453 23.79 -5.34 28.36
CA THR A 453 22.92 -6.46 27.99
C THR A 453 23.06 -6.79 26.49
N LEU A 454 23.06 -5.79 25.62
CA LEU A 454 23.24 -5.97 24.17
C LEU A 454 24.67 -6.43 23.81
N ASP A 455 25.68 -5.94 24.50
CA ASP A 455 27.08 -6.36 24.31
C ASP A 455 27.28 -7.83 24.73
N GLN A 456 26.66 -8.27 25.83
CA GLN A 456 26.66 -9.68 26.23
C GLN A 456 25.93 -10.56 25.21
N LEU A 457 24.82 -10.11 24.62
CA LEU A 457 24.12 -10.84 23.55
C LEU A 457 24.93 -10.94 22.25
N VAL A 458 25.87 -10.02 22.01
CA VAL A 458 26.86 -10.16 20.92
C VAL A 458 27.98 -11.13 21.31
N ALA A 459 28.46 -11.10 22.56
CA ALA A 459 29.46 -12.04 23.08
C ALA A 459 28.96 -13.50 23.13
N ASP A 460 27.68 -13.70 23.46
CA ASP A 460 26.96 -14.99 23.39
C ASP A 460 26.68 -15.45 21.94
N GLY A 461 27.02 -14.64 20.92
CA GLY A 461 26.82 -14.96 19.50
C GLY A 461 25.38 -14.85 19.00
N ILE A 462 24.44 -14.37 19.83
CA ILE A 462 23.01 -14.26 19.52
C ILE A 462 22.77 -13.15 18.48
N TYR A 463 23.57 -12.08 18.51
CA TYR A 463 23.61 -11.06 17.46
C TYR A 463 25.02 -10.89 16.91
N LYS A 464 25.16 -10.81 15.57
CA LYS A 464 26.45 -10.53 14.92
C LYS A 464 27.07 -9.19 15.35
N SER A 465 26.23 -8.19 15.60
CA SER A 465 26.61 -6.91 16.19
C SER A 465 25.37 -6.19 16.73
N VAL A 466 25.56 -5.24 17.67
CA VAL A 466 24.47 -4.38 18.16
C VAL A 466 23.85 -3.53 17.03
N LYS A 467 24.60 -3.28 15.95
CA LYS A 467 24.14 -2.53 14.77
C LYS A 467 23.23 -3.37 13.87
N ASP A 468 23.37 -4.69 13.86
CA ASP A 468 22.55 -5.59 13.05
C ASP A 468 21.14 -5.86 13.64
N ILE A 469 20.90 -5.50 14.90
CA ILE A 469 19.62 -5.73 15.60
C ILE A 469 18.49 -4.94 14.91
N THR A 470 17.44 -5.64 14.48
CA THR A 470 16.27 -5.08 13.79
C THR A 470 15.05 -4.89 14.70
N SER A 471 14.91 -5.73 15.73
CA SER A 471 13.79 -5.73 16.68
C SER A 471 14.27 -6.02 18.10
N LEU A 472 13.64 -5.40 19.10
CA LEU A 472 13.85 -5.68 20.53
C LEU A 472 12.50 -5.81 21.26
N GLU A 473 12.33 -6.86 22.06
CA GLU A 473 11.25 -7.00 23.05
C GLU A 473 11.91 -6.86 24.43
N LEU A 474 11.62 -5.79 25.17
CA LEU A 474 12.36 -5.43 26.40
C LEU A 474 11.53 -5.68 27.66
N LYS A 475 12.22 -6.14 28.72
CA LYS A 475 11.63 -6.44 30.03
C LYS A 475 12.49 -5.94 31.18
N GLY A 476 11.83 -5.40 32.21
CA GLY A 476 12.45 -4.87 33.42
C GLY A 476 12.40 -3.35 33.50
N GLU A 477 13.41 -2.75 34.11
CA GLU A 477 13.56 -1.29 34.21
C GLU A 477 14.49 -0.76 33.11
N LEU A 478 14.20 0.44 32.60
CA LEU A 478 15.04 1.15 31.63
C LEU A 478 15.41 2.51 32.20
N SER A 479 16.71 2.79 32.28
CA SER A 479 17.20 4.10 32.69
C SER A 479 17.08 5.12 31.54
N ARG A 480 17.27 6.40 31.86
CA ARG A 480 17.35 7.47 30.85
C ARG A 480 18.46 7.22 29.82
N THR A 481 19.55 6.55 30.20
CA THR A 481 20.64 6.18 29.29
C THR A 481 20.19 5.13 28.28
N ASP A 482 19.40 4.15 28.72
CA ASP A 482 18.89 3.07 27.86
C ASP A 482 17.84 3.59 26.88
N TYR A 483 16.98 4.51 27.33
CA TYR A 483 16.06 5.24 26.46
C TYR A 483 16.78 6.12 25.41
N ASN A 484 17.89 6.77 25.78
CA ASN A 484 18.73 7.49 24.83
C ASN A 484 19.38 6.54 23.81
N LEU A 485 19.88 5.38 24.25
CA LEU A 485 20.42 4.33 23.37
C LEU A 485 19.36 3.83 22.38
N LEU A 486 18.13 3.55 22.83
CA LEU A 486 17.03 3.15 21.96
C LEU A 486 16.68 4.24 20.93
N GLN A 487 16.58 5.50 21.35
CA GLN A 487 16.35 6.62 20.43
C GLN A 487 17.47 6.71 19.37
N ASN A 488 18.72 6.54 19.78
CA ASN A 488 19.90 6.54 18.92
C ASN A 488 19.89 5.40 17.89
N MET A 489 19.57 4.18 18.32
CA MET A 489 19.45 3.01 17.44
C MET A 489 18.31 3.20 16.41
N LEU A 490 17.15 3.70 16.86
CA LEU A 490 15.98 3.97 16.02
C LEU A 490 16.14 5.18 15.07
N LYS A 491 17.14 6.04 15.30
CA LYS A 491 17.57 7.11 14.38
C LYS A 491 18.55 6.64 13.31
N GLY A 492 19.19 5.48 13.51
CA GLY A 492 20.20 4.93 12.59
C GLY A 492 21.54 5.70 12.56
N LYS A 493 21.63 6.83 13.28
CA LYS A 493 22.79 7.74 13.32
C LYS A 493 22.93 8.40 14.70
N VAL A 494 24.18 8.55 15.16
CA VAL A 494 24.54 9.29 16.38
C VAL A 494 25.84 10.05 16.13
N GLY A 495 25.78 11.38 15.99
CA GLY A 495 26.94 12.17 15.59
C GLY A 495 27.52 11.67 14.27
N ASN A 496 28.78 11.22 14.30
CA ASN A 496 29.49 10.66 13.14
C ASN A 496 29.24 9.15 12.92
N GLU A 497 28.66 8.44 13.90
CA GLU A 497 28.40 7.00 13.79
C GLU A 497 27.06 6.70 13.12
N THR A 498 27.05 5.67 12.27
CA THR A 498 25.87 5.24 11.52
C THR A 498 25.76 3.70 11.49
N GLY A 499 24.60 3.19 11.06
CA GLY A 499 24.45 1.79 10.63
C GLY A 499 23.62 0.87 11.54
N TYR A 500 23.01 1.37 12.61
CA TYR A 500 22.01 0.60 13.38
C TYR A 500 20.78 0.30 12.50
N LYS A 501 20.22 -0.92 12.60
CA LYS A 501 19.07 -1.37 11.81
C LYS A 501 17.75 -1.46 12.60
N LEU A 502 17.75 -1.01 13.85
CA LEU A 502 16.61 -1.15 14.77
C LEU A 502 15.41 -0.37 14.23
N ASN A 503 14.29 -1.07 14.06
CA ASN A 503 13.06 -0.53 13.48
C ASN A 503 11.79 -0.98 14.21
N THR A 504 11.87 -1.98 15.11
CA THR A 504 10.75 -2.43 15.94
C THR A 504 11.16 -2.48 17.40
N ILE A 505 10.35 -1.94 18.30
CA ILE A 505 10.51 -2.07 19.75
C ILE A 505 9.20 -2.43 20.44
N ASP A 506 9.26 -3.41 21.34
CA ASP A 506 8.18 -3.73 22.27
C ASP A 506 8.68 -3.46 23.70
N LEU A 507 7.99 -2.56 24.39
CA LEU A 507 8.29 -2.12 25.75
C LEU A 507 7.18 -2.57 26.72
N SER A 508 6.30 -3.49 26.33
CA SER A 508 5.07 -3.80 27.07
C SER A 508 5.31 -4.50 28.41
N GLU A 509 6.49 -5.11 28.60
CA GLU A 509 6.98 -5.69 29.85
C GLU A 509 8.04 -4.79 30.56
N VAL A 510 8.21 -3.54 30.11
CA VAL A 510 8.96 -2.51 30.85
C VAL A 510 8.07 -1.94 31.95
N THR A 511 8.60 -1.78 33.16
CA THR A 511 7.82 -1.46 34.37
C THR A 511 7.43 0.02 34.52
N THR A 512 7.88 0.90 33.62
CA THR A 512 7.75 2.36 33.79
C THR A 512 6.34 2.91 33.58
N ASP A 513 5.96 3.89 34.40
CA ASP A 513 4.68 4.60 34.31
C ASP A 513 4.72 5.85 33.39
N LYS A 514 5.91 6.25 32.92
CA LYS A 514 6.16 7.50 32.19
C LYS A 514 7.21 7.32 31.09
N ILE A 515 6.97 7.98 29.95
CA ILE A 515 7.96 8.18 28.89
C ILE A 515 8.03 9.69 28.64
N THR A 516 9.22 10.29 28.71
CA THR A 516 9.36 11.75 28.63
C THR A 516 9.04 12.31 27.25
N ALA A 517 8.61 13.58 27.20
CA ALA A 517 8.40 14.31 25.96
C ALA A 517 9.58 14.16 24.99
N ASN A 518 9.29 14.03 23.69
CA ASN A 518 10.26 13.82 22.61
C ASN A 518 11.08 12.51 22.66
N GLN A 519 10.77 11.51 23.50
CA GLN A 519 11.65 10.35 23.70
C GLN A 519 11.98 9.54 22.43
N PHE A 520 11.07 9.45 21.45
CA PHE A 520 11.33 8.87 20.14
C PHE A 520 11.17 9.88 18.99
N ASN A 521 11.27 11.19 19.27
CA ASN A 521 11.16 12.22 18.24
C ASN A 521 12.32 12.11 17.22
N GLY A 522 11.97 11.98 15.95
CA GLY A 522 12.90 11.82 14.83
C GLY A 522 13.42 10.40 14.65
N CYS A 523 12.83 9.39 15.29
CA CYS A 523 13.17 7.97 15.10
C CYS A 523 12.69 7.46 13.73
N THR A 524 13.32 7.93 12.64
CA THR A 524 12.90 7.68 11.27
C THR A 524 12.98 6.22 10.83
N GLN A 525 13.68 5.33 11.53
CA GLN A 525 13.64 3.89 11.25
C GLN A 525 12.48 3.16 11.94
N LEU A 526 11.85 3.76 12.95
CA LEU A 526 10.80 3.13 13.75
C LEU A 526 9.58 2.82 12.87
N LYS A 527 9.31 1.53 12.61
CA LYS A 527 8.13 1.01 11.92
C LYS A 527 7.00 0.66 12.89
N LYS A 528 7.35 0.13 14.07
CA LYS A 528 6.42 -0.35 15.09
C LYS A 528 6.96 -0.12 16.49
N ILE A 529 6.13 0.48 17.34
CA ILE A 529 6.33 0.59 18.80
C ILE A 529 5.16 -0.06 19.53
N ILE A 530 5.44 -0.77 20.62
CA ILE A 530 4.45 -1.15 21.64
C ILE A 530 4.91 -0.54 22.95
N PHE A 531 4.03 0.23 23.60
CA PHE A 531 4.33 1.00 24.80
C PHE A 531 4.15 0.18 26.10
N PRO A 532 4.75 0.62 27.23
CA PRO A 532 4.58 -0.01 28.53
C PRO A 532 3.12 -0.09 29.00
N LYS A 533 2.71 -1.24 29.55
CA LYS A 533 1.36 -1.43 30.14
C LYS A 533 1.12 -0.57 31.39
N ALA A 534 2.20 -0.13 32.05
CA ALA A 534 2.13 0.72 33.22
C ALA A 534 2.01 2.23 32.89
N LEU A 535 2.14 2.62 31.62
CA LEU A 535 2.11 4.02 31.17
C LEU A 535 0.77 4.70 31.53
N ARG A 536 0.83 5.96 31.98
CA ARG A 536 -0.37 6.75 32.36
C ARG A 536 -0.60 8.00 31.51
N SER A 537 0.42 8.49 30.83
CA SER A 537 0.35 9.65 29.94
C SER A 537 1.13 9.42 28.65
N MET A 538 0.71 10.08 27.57
CA MET A 538 1.54 10.26 26.38
C MET A 538 1.97 11.71 26.32
N GLU A 539 3.24 11.96 26.62
CA GLU A 539 3.86 13.29 26.64
C GLU A 539 4.07 13.87 25.23
N GLU A 540 4.33 15.19 25.19
CA GLU A 540 4.43 15.94 23.93
C GLU A 540 5.47 15.32 22.97
N LYS A 541 5.10 15.17 21.69
CA LYS A 541 6.01 14.71 20.62
C LYS A 541 6.70 13.37 20.86
N ILE A 542 6.18 12.48 21.71
CA ILE A 542 6.80 11.18 22.03
C ILE A 542 7.27 10.41 20.79
N CYS A 543 6.50 10.38 19.70
CA CYS A 543 6.84 9.75 18.42
C CYS A 543 6.74 10.72 17.23
N ALA A 544 6.95 12.02 17.43
CA ALA A 544 6.96 12.98 16.33
C ALA A 544 8.08 12.64 15.32
N ASN A 545 7.85 12.94 14.04
CA ASN A 545 8.78 12.69 12.93
C ASN A 545 9.23 11.22 12.76
N CYS A 546 8.47 10.24 13.27
CA CYS A 546 8.68 8.82 13.00
C CYS A 546 8.13 8.45 11.61
N THR A 547 8.79 8.92 10.55
CA THR A 547 8.27 8.89 9.17
C THR A 547 7.98 7.49 8.62
N ASN A 548 8.55 6.43 9.18
CA ASN A 548 8.29 5.04 8.79
C ASN A 548 7.29 4.30 9.72
N LEU A 549 6.77 4.93 10.77
CA LEU A 549 5.86 4.29 11.71
C LEU A 549 4.54 3.97 11.00
N THR A 550 4.14 2.70 10.95
CA THR A 550 2.95 2.28 10.19
C THR A 550 1.67 2.22 11.03
N SER A 551 1.80 2.05 12.35
CA SER A 551 0.68 1.78 13.26
C SER A 551 0.94 2.35 14.65
N ALA A 552 -0.04 3.03 15.25
CA ALA A 552 0.07 3.62 16.59
C ALA A 552 -0.98 3.05 17.56
N LYS A 553 -0.62 2.02 18.34
CA LYS A 553 -1.47 1.49 19.41
C LYS A 553 -1.04 2.06 20.76
N PHE A 554 -1.94 2.83 21.37
CA PHE A 554 -1.75 3.38 22.72
C PHE A 554 -2.12 2.31 23.78
N PRO A 555 -1.48 2.28 24.96
CA PRO A 555 -1.76 1.27 25.99
C PRO A 555 -2.96 1.66 26.87
N GLU A 556 -3.75 0.68 27.29
CA GLU A 556 -4.82 0.86 28.28
C GLU A 556 -4.25 1.31 29.63
N GLY A 557 -4.93 2.25 30.29
CA GLY A 557 -4.47 2.96 31.48
C GLY A 557 -3.91 4.36 31.21
N VAL A 558 -3.71 4.74 29.94
CA VAL A 558 -3.41 6.14 29.57
C VAL A 558 -4.66 7.00 29.75
N THR A 559 -4.54 8.08 30.52
CA THR A 559 -5.63 9.05 30.77
C THR A 559 -5.55 10.28 29.87
N TYR A 560 -4.37 10.64 29.35
CA TYR A 560 -4.25 11.75 28.40
C TYR A 560 -3.20 11.55 27.29
N ILE A 561 -3.46 12.22 26.16
CA ILE A 561 -2.60 12.26 24.97
C ILE A 561 -2.23 13.71 24.64
N ALA A 562 -0.95 14.07 24.76
CA ALA A 562 -0.45 15.42 24.54
C ALA A 562 -0.34 15.84 23.06
N ASN A 563 -0.09 17.14 22.85
CA ASN A 563 0.05 17.72 21.52
C ASN A 563 1.11 17.00 20.69
N HIS A 564 0.90 16.93 19.37
CA HIS A 564 1.91 16.48 18.40
C HIS A 564 2.48 15.07 18.64
N THR A 565 1.84 14.22 19.46
CA THR A 565 2.41 12.91 19.90
C THR A 565 2.88 12.03 18.72
N PHE A 566 2.18 12.07 17.58
CA PHE A 566 2.53 11.41 16.31
C PHE A 566 2.66 12.39 15.12
N GLN A 567 2.93 13.67 15.38
CA GLN A 567 3.15 14.69 14.33
C GLN A 567 4.16 14.21 13.28
N ASN A 568 3.85 14.38 12.00
CA ASN A 568 4.70 14.01 10.85
C ASN A 568 5.07 12.51 10.78
N CYS A 569 4.23 11.61 11.30
CA CYS A 569 4.32 10.17 11.02
C CYS A 569 3.73 9.87 9.63
N SER A 570 4.43 10.27 8.57
CA SER A 570 3.93 10.24 7.18
C SER A 570 3.62 8.84 6.62
N SER A 571 4.04 7.75 7.29
CA SER A 571 3.66 6.37 6.96
C SER A 571 2.58 5.76 7.86
N LEU A 572 2.05 6.50 8.83
CA LEU A 572 1.05 6.01 9.77
C LEU A 572 -0.27 5.75 9.03
N GLN A 573 -0.76 4.51 9.09
CA GLN A 573 -1.99 4.08 8.41
C GLN A 573 -3.17 3.92 9.38
N GLU A 574 -2.90 3.48 10.61
CA GLU A 574 -3.95 3.12 11.58
C GLU A 574 -3.52 3.48 13.01
N ALA A 575 -4.47 3.94 13.85
CA ALA A 575 -4.21 4.18 15.27
C ALA A 575 -5.40 3.78 16.18
N TRP A 576 -5.09 3.36 17.42
CA TRP A 576 -6.06 2.87 18.41
C TRP A 576 -6.00 3.69 19.70
N ILE A 577 -7.09 4.40 19.99
CA ILE A 577 -7.30 5.21 21.21
C ILE A 577 -8.02 4.34 22.27
N PRO A 578 -7.37 3.98 23.39
CA PRO A 578 -7.90 3.06 24.40
C PRO A 578 -9.10 3.60 25.16
N SER A 579 -9.76 2.71 25.91
CA SER A 579 -10.97 3.00 26.68
C SER A 579 -10.77 4.02 27.81
N THR A 580 -9.54 4.12 28.33
CA THR A 580 -9.21 4.94 29.50
C THR A 580 -8.91 6.42 29.21
N VAL A 581 -8.88 6.84 27.94
CA VAL A 581 -8.46 8.21 27.59
C VAL A 581 -9.56 9.22 27.91
N GLN A 582 -9.23 10.19 28.78
CA GLN A 582 -10.09 11.27 29.23
C GLN A 582 -9.82 12.57 28.44
N TYR A 583 -8.55 12.88 28.17
CA TYR A 583 -8.12 14.14 27.54
C TYR A 583 -7.25 13.87 26.31
N ILE A 584 -7.53 14.57 25.20
CA ILE A 584 -6.66 14.57 24.01
C ILE A 584 -6.43 16.01 23.59
N TYR A 585 -5.18 16.43 23.66
CA TYR A 585 -4.72 17.77 23.26
C TYR A 585 -4.49 17.82 21.72
N GLY A 586 -4.34 19.01 21.15
CA GLY A 586 -4.45 19.24 19.70
C GLY A 586 -3.35 18.61 18.83
N MET A 587 -3.63 18.48 17.52
CA MET A 587 -2.61 18.17 16.49
C MET A 587 -1.85 16.83 16.70
N VAL A 588 -2.48 15.83 17.33
CA VAL A 588 -1.86 14.51 17.62
C VAL A 588 -1.30 13.83 16.37
N PHE A 589 -2.05 13.89 15.27
CA PHE A 589 -1.78 13.21 14.00
C PHE A 589 -1.47 14.19 12.85
N GLU A 590 -1.07 15.42 13.16
CA GLU A 590 -0.75 16.43 12.15
C GLU A 590 0.25 15.89 11.12
N LYS A 591 -0.02 16.04 9.82
CA LYS A 591 0.81 15.52 8.70
C LYS A 591 0.96 13.98 8.66
N CYS A 592 0.05 13.22 9.26
CA CYS A 592 -0.04 11.76 9.06
C CYS A 592 -0.70 11.41 7.71
N ASN A 593 -0.03 11.77 6.62
CA ASN A 593 -0.60 11.82 5.26
C ASN A 593 -1.11 10.48 4.68
N LYS A 594 -0.86 9.34 5.34
CA LYS A 594 -1.35 8.00 4.95
C LYS A 594 -2.40 7.40 5.89
N LEU A 595 -2.88 8.16 6.89
CA LEU A 595 -3.83 7.69 7.90
C LEU A 595 -5.18 7.35 7.24
N LYS A 596 -5.63 6.10 7.43
CA LYS A 596 -6.84 5.51 6.84
C LYS A 596 -7.84 5.00 7.89
N ALA A 597 -7.38 4.65 9.09
CA ALA A 597 -8.24 4.20 10.18
C ALA A 597 -7.92 4.89 11.51
N LEU A 598 -8.97 5.29 12.23
CA LEU A 598 -8.89 5.64 13.65
C LEU A 598 -9.90 4.80 14.43
N HIS A 599 -9.40 4.03 15.40
CA HIS A 599 -10.23 3.22 16.28
C HIS A 599 -10.31 3.87 17.66
N PHE A 600 -11.51 4.19 18.10
CA PHE A 600 -11.80 4.67 19.46
C PHE A 600 -12.38 3.53 20.29
N GLN A 601 -11.90 3.37 21.51
CA GLN A 601 -12.43 2.42 22.50
C GLN A 601 -13.00 3.15 23.73
N THR A 602 -12.73 4.44 23.88
CA THR A 602 -13.38 5.34 24.85
C THR A 602 -14.73 5.83 24.32
N LEU A 603 -15.63 6.24 25.22
CA LEU A 603 -16.88 6.94 24.94
C LEU A 603 -16.61 8.35 24.35
N PRO A 604 -17.62 9.09 23.84
CA PRO A 604 -17.43 10.47 23.37
C PRO A 604 -16.68 11.32 24.39
N LEU A 605 -15.47 11.72 23.99
CA LEU A 605 -14.47 12.37 24.82
C LEU A 605 -15.06 13.60 25.53
N GLN A 606 -14.81 13.72 26.83
CA GLN A 606 -15.20 14.90 27.61
C GLN A 606 -14.37 16.11 27.19
N TYR A 607 -14.87 16.84 26.18
CA TYR A 607 -14.25 18.01 25.58
C TYR A 607 -14.34 19.26 26.48
N ARG A 608 -13.92 19.12 27.75
CA ARG A 608 -13.68 20.24 28.66
C ARG A 608 -12.41 20.97 28.25
N GLN A 609 -12.59 21.84 27.25
CA GLN A 609 -11.64 22.83 26.74
C GLN A 609 -10.46 22.24 25.92
N VAL A 610 -10.28 22.74 24.70
CA VAL A 610 -9.00 22.60 23.97
C VAL A 610 -8.00 23.55 24.63
N ALA A 611 -7.26 23.03 25.60
CA ALA A 611 -6.09 23.74 26.11
C ALA A 611 -4.94 23.55 25.12
N ARG A 612 -4.29 24.65 24.71
CA ARG A 612 -3.10 24.63 23.83
C ARG A 612 -1.91 23.92 24.48
N SER A 613 -1.95 23.76 25.80
CA SER A 613 -1.02 23.01 26.64
C SER A 613 -1.71 22.71 27.98
N ALA A 614 -1.05 21.96 28.87
CA ALA A 614 -1.53 21.80 30.24
C ALA A 614 -1.61 23.11 31.06
N THR A 615 -1.17 24.26 30.51
CA THR A 615 -1.10 25.56 31.21
C THR A 615 -1.87 26.71 30.55
N GLN A 616 -2.51 26.52 29.39
CA GLN A 616 -3.31 27.57 28.74
C GLN A 616 -4.59 27.05 28.03
N PRO A 617 -5.79 27.28 28.60
CA PRO A 617 -7.06 27.12 27.91
C PRO A 617 -7.43 28.38 27.10
N THR A 618 -7.86 28.19 25.85
CA THR A 618 -8.36 29.28 24.99
C THR A 618 -9.58 28.83 24.18
N THR A 619 -10.51 29.73 23.89
CA THR A 619 -11.73 29.44 23.13
C THR A 619 -11.44 29.10 21.66
N ALA A 620 -11.79 27.86 21.28
CA ALA A 620 -12.00 27.38 19.91
C ALA A 620 -10.90 27.63 18.87
N SER A 621 -10.00 26.66 18.72
CA SER A 621 -9.78 25.99 17.42
C SER A 621 -9.09 24.64 17.61
N ASP A 622 -9.48 23.67 16.78
CA ASP A 622 -8.71 22.48 16.39
C ASP A 622 -8.23 21.52 17.49
N GLY A 623 -9.09 20.55 17.82
CA GLY A 623 -8.74 19.37 18.64
C GLY A 623 -7.96 18.29 17.86
N ILE A 624 -8.34 17.02 18.03
CA ILE A 624 -7.67 15.85 17.40
C ILE A 624 -7.55 15.99 15.87
N PHE A 625 -8.61 16.52 15.25
CA PHE A 625 -8.71 16.74 13.82
C PHE A 625 -8.24 18.15 13.47
N ASP A 626 -6.96 18.28 13.15
CA ASP A 626 -6.39 19.47 12.50
C ASP A 626 -6.88 19.60 11.04
N GLU A 627 -6.53 20.70 10.36
CA GLU A 627 -6.95 21.00 8.99
C GLU A 627 -6.52 19.93 7.96
N ALA A 628 -5.36 19.27 8.15
CA ALA A 628 -4.91 18.22 7.24
C ALA A 628 -5.71 16.93 7.48
N LEU A 629 -5.94 16.55 8.73
CA LEU A 629 -6.78 15.39 9.06
C LEU A 629 -8.25 15.60 8.67
N ARG A 630 -8.75 16.84 8.66
CA ARG A 630 -10.07 17.20 8.08
C ARG A 630 -10.12 17.01 6.57
N LYS A 631 -9.05 17.35 5.85
CA LYS A 631 -8.97 17.09 4.41
C LYS A 631 -8.92 15.59 4.10
N GLN A 632 -8.34 14.77 4.99
CA GLN A 632 -8.37 13.30 4.91
C GLN A 632 -9.74 12.69 5.28
N LEU A 633 -10.45 13.26 6.26
CA LEU A 633 -11.82 12.86 6.62
C LEU A 633 -12.78 12.90 5.43
N GLY A 634 -12.69 13.94 4.58
CA GLY A 634 -13.50 14.05 3.37
C GLY A 634 -13.04 13.18 2.18
N THR A 635 -11.97 12.37 2.30
CA THR A 635 -11.32 11.76 1.12
C THR A 635 -10.87 10.29 1.23
N ASN A 636 -10.91 9.62 2.40
CA ASN A 636 -10.98 8.14 2.58
C ASN A 636 -10.83 7.64 4.05
N LEU A 637 -10.81 8.51 5.08
CA LEU A 637 -10.56 8.09 6.47
C LEU A 637 -11.77 7.37 7.11
N THR A 638 -11.58 6.14 7.59
CA THR A 638 -12.59 5.39 8.36
C THR A 638 -12.45 5.64 9.87
N LEU A 639 -13.57 5.91 10.54
CA LEU A 639 -13.65 6.01 12.00
C LEU A 639 -14.39 4.80 12.58
N TYR A 640 -13.79 4.11 13.54
CA TYR A 640 -14.40 3.00 14.28
C TYR A 640 -14.66 3.47 15.72
N VAL A 641 -15.90 3.36 16.20
CA VAL A 641 -16.32 3.80 17.54
C VAL A 641 -17.12 2.70 18.26
N PRO A 642 -17.19 2.70 19.60
CA PRO A 642 -18.07 1.79 20.35
C PRO A 642 -19.55 2.06 20.04
N GLY A 643 -20.38 1.02 19.97
CA GLY A 643 -21.81 1.13 19.63
C GLY A 643 -22.62 2.07 20.53
N ASP A 644 -22.21 2.24 21.79
CA ASP A 644 -22.83 3.21 22.70
C ASP A 644 -22.68 4.69 22.27
N TYR A 645 -21.81 5.03 21.31
CA TYR A 645 -21.80 6.36 20.69
C TYR A 645 -23.16 6.74 20.11
N GLU A 646 -23.90 5.78 19.55
CA GLU A 646 -25.20 6.08 18.94
C GLU A 646 -26.23 6.46 20.01
N LYS A 647 -26.25 5.74 21.14
CA LYS A 647 -27.12 6.05 22.29
C LYS A 647 -26.78 7.42 22.86
N TYR A 648 -25.48 7.71 23.02
CA TYR A 648 -25.02 9.01 23.48
C TYR A 648 -25.38 10.13 22.49
N TRP A 649 -25.19 9.93 21.19
CA TRP A 649 -25.50 10.92 20.16
C TRP A 649 -26.99 11.23 20.07
N ARG A 650 -27.86 10.22 20.28
CA ARG A 650 -29.32 10.38 20.32
C ARG A 650 -29.84 11.04 21.61
N ALA A 651 -29.06 11.05 22.69
CA ALA A 651 -29.40 11.67 23.98
C ALA A 651 -28.13 12.16 24.71
N PRO A 652 -27.50 13.26 24.26
CA PRO A 652 -26.22 13.70 24.81
C PRO A 652 -26.37 14.25 26.23
N ASP A 653 -25.51 13.77 27.14
CA ASP A 653 -25.35 14.36 28.48
C ASP A 653 -24.76 15.79 28.33
N PRO A 654 -25.41 16.84 28.90
CA PRO A 654 -24.89 18.21 28.88
C PRO A 654 -23.44 18.38 29.36
N GLN A 655 -22.86 17.40 30.06
CA GLN A 655 -21.48 17.42 30.53
C GLN A 655 -20.41 17.01 29.50
N HIS A 656 -20.76 16.34 28.39
CA HIS A 656 -19.80 16.00 27.33
C HIS A 656 -20.17 16.71 26.02
N VAL A 657 -19.39 17.75 25.69
CA VAL A 657 -19.50 18.48 24.43
C VAL A 657 -18.95 17.61 23.30
N VAL A 658 -19.82 17.06 22.46
CA VAL A 658 -19.40 16.50 21.17
C VAL A 658 -18.91 17.66 20.30
N ASN A 659 -17.68 17.57 19.79
CA ASN A 659 -17.14 18.58 18.87
C ASN A 659 -18.09 18.75 17.67
N SER A 660 -18.46 19.98 17.32
CA SER A 660 -19.45 20.30 16.28
C SER A 660 -19.18 19.61 14.94
N HIS A 661 -17.90 19.45 14.56
CA HIS A 661 -17.54 18.77 13.31
C HIS A 661 -17.61 17.25 13.44
N LEU A 662 -17.24 16.66 14.58
CA LEU A 662 -17.45 15.23 14.81
C LEU A 662 -18.95 14.90 14.85
N ALA A 663 -19.76 15.79 15.44
CA ALA A 663 -21.21 15.74 15.36
C ALA A 663 -21.71 15.75 13.90
N ASP A 664 -21.17 16.60 13.03
CA ASP A 664 -21.52 16.60 11.60
C ASP A 664 -21.16 15.29 10.88
N TYR A 665 -20.00 14.66 11.19
CA TYR A 665 -19.67 13.33 10.66
C TYR A 665 -20.57 12.23 11.23
N LEU A 666 -20.96 12.30 12.51
CA LEU A 666 -21.82 11.31 13.17
C LEU A 666 -23.29 11.36 12.69
N LYS A 667 -23.78 12.49 12.16
CA LYS A 667 -25.13 12.61 11.58
C LYS A 667 -25.39 11.63 10.42
N ASN A 668 -24.35 11.16 9.74
CA ASN A 668 -24.45 10.27 8.58
C ASN A 668 -24.25 8.78 8.93
N LEU A 669 -24.30 8.39 10.21
CA LEU A 669 -24.30 6.98 10.63
C LEU A 669 -25.61 6.29 10.22
N THR A 670 -25.56 5.47 9.17
CA THR A 670 -26.75 4.75 8.66
C THR A 670 -26.93 3.36 9.29
N ALA A 671 -28.01 3.23 10.07
CA ALA A 671 -28.69 2.01 10.54
C ALA A 671 -28.09 1.23 11.73
N ASP A 672 -29.00 0.75 12.59
CA ASP A 672 -28.75 -0.08 13.78
C ASP A 672 -28.08 -1.43 13.44
N SER A 673 -27.03 -1.80 14.19
CA SER A 673 -26.52 -3.19 14.19
C SER A 673 -27.08 -3.99 15.38
N LYS A 674 -27.78 -5.09 15.12
CA LYS A 674 -28.50 -5.88 16.14
C LYS A 674 -27.62 -6.71 17.09
N GLU A 675 -26.31 -6.75 16.90
CA GLU A 675 -25.41 -7.70 17.60
C GLU A 675 -24.99 -7.27 19.01
N TRP A 676 -25.36 -6.05 19.44
CA TRP A 676 -24.84 -5.44 20.67
C TRP A 676 -25.53 -5.87 21.99
N THR A 677 -26.54 -6.74 21.95
CA THR A 677 -27.38 -7.08 23.12
C THR A 677 -26.98 -8.35 23.87
N THR A 678 -25.94 -9.07 23.45
CA THR A 678 -25.58 -10.39 24.05
C THR A 678 -24.06 -10.61 24.25
N ALA A 679 -23.40 -9.83 25.12
CA ALA A 679 -22.03 -10.15 25.60
C ALA A 679 -21.62 -9.45 26.92
N THR A 680 -22.38 -9.58 28.01
CA THR A 680 -21.95 -9.08 29.34
C THR A 680 -20.92 -10.01 30.01
N ALA A 681 -19.66 -9.92 29.57
CA ALA A 681 -18.50 -10.54 30.21
C ALA A 681 -17.24 -9.66 30.09
N ALA A 682 -16.32 -9.74 31.05
CA ALA A 682 -15.10 -8.93 31.05
C ALA A 682 -14.17 -9.31 29.88
N PHE A 683 -13.85 -8.33 29.03
CA PHE A 683 -13.11 -8.55 27.79
C PHE A 683 -11.62 -8.85 28.02
N GLN A 684 -11.14 -9.99 27.49
CA GLN A 684 -9.73 -10.24 27.28
C GLN A 684 -9.40 -10.19 25.77
N TRP A 685 -8.38 -9.42 25.41
CA TRP A 685 -8.00 -9.20 24.02
C TRP A 685 -7.42 -10.46 23.37
N LYS A 686 -7.98 -10.84 22.22
CA LYS A 686 -7.36 -11.77 21.25
C LYS A 686 -7.30 -11.09 19.87
N PRO A 687 -6.20 -11.21 19.12
CA PRO A 687 -6.15 -10.78 17.73
C PRO A 687 -6.89 -11.80 16.84
N GLY A 688 -7.72 -11.34 15.88
CA GLY A 688 -8.29 -12.22 14.86
C GLY A 688 -9.81 -12.17 14.62
N SER A 689 -10.42 -10.98 14.67
CA SER A 689 -11.76 -10.73 14.08
C SER A 689 -11.77 -9.35 13.43
N ALA A 690 -12.31 -9.23 12.22
CA ALA A 690 -12.55 -7.92 11.60
C ALA A 690 -13.88 -7.34 12.10
N TYR A 691 -13.89 -6.07 12.48
CA TYR A 691 -15.10 -5.33 12.87
C TYR A 691 -15.15 -4.05 12.05
N SER A 692 -16.20 -3.88 11.24
CA SER A 692 -16.30 -2.77 10.30
C SER A 692 -17.66 -2.09 10.35
N LEU A 693 -17.67 -0.79 10.64
CA LEU A 693 -18.63 0.14 10.07
C LEU A 693 -17.87 0.97 9.02
N LYS A 694 -18.46 1.16 7.85
CA LYS A 694 -17.90 1.96 6.75
C LYS A 694 -18.81 3.17 6.55
N VAL A 695 -18.25 4.37 6.59
CA VAL A 695 -19.01 5.61 6.39
C VAL A 695 -18.57 6.25 5.09
N ASP A 696 -19.41 6.12 4.07
CA ASP A 696 -19.23 6.78 2.77
C ASP A 696 -19.92 8.16 2.80
N PHE A 697 -19.22 9.20 2.35
CA PHE A 697 -19.69 10.58 2.42
C PHE A 697 -19.84 11.23 1.03
N THR A 698 -20.91 12.01 0.86
CA THR A 698 -21.08 12.99 -0.22
C THR A 698 -21.44 14.35 0.35
N TRP A 699 -20.91 15.42 -0.22
CA TRP A 699 -21.03 16.79 0.32
C TRP A 699 -22.36 17.45 -0.03
N SER A 700 -22.96 18.14 0.95
CA SER A 700 -23.96 19.19 0.72
C SER A 700 -23.77 20.32 1.73
N PHE A 701 -23.64 21.56 1.25
CA PHE A 701 -23.53 22.75 2.10
C PHE A 701 -24.93 23.33 2.37
N THR A 702 -25.34 23.32 3.64
CA THR A 702 -26.45 24.15 4.13
C THR A 702 -26.12 24.61 5.54
N ALA A 703 -25.76 25.88 5.70
CA ALA A 703 -25.62 26.49 7.01
C ALA A 703 -27.03 26.76 7.57
N ILE A 704 -27.38 26.10 8.67
CA ILE A 704 -28.57 26.43 9.45
C ILE A 704 -28.08 27.21 10.67
N VAL A 705 -28.31 28.52 10.65
CA VAL A 705 -28.27 29.34 11.87
C VAL A 705 -29.55 29.02 12.64
N ALA A 706 -29.41 28.52 13.87
CA ALA A 706 -30.54 28.39 14.79
C ALA A 706 -30.66 29.70 15.57
N GLU A 707 -31.72 30.46 15.32
CA GLU A 707 -32.09 31.62 16.14
C GLU A 707 -32.72 31.17 17.47
N ASP A 708 -32.51 32.01 18.49
CA ASP A 708 -33.29 32.18 19.72
C ASP A 708 -33.71 30.97 20.57
N SER A 709 -33.02 30.83 21.71
CA SER A 709 -33.70 30.94 23.02
C SER A 709 -32.71 31.34 24.14
N TRP A 710 -32.79 32.57 24.63
CA TRP A 710 -32.16 33.03 25.89
C TRP A 710 -33.19 33.85 26.69
N GLU A 711 -33.72 33.25 27.76
CA GLU A 711 -34.20 33.91 28.98
C GLU A 711 -33.51 33.23 30.19
#